data_AF-A0A971TIJ3-F1
#
_entry.id   AF-A0A971TIJ3-F1
#
_cell.length_a   1.000
_cell.length_b   1.000
_cell.length_c   1.000
_cell.angle_alpha   90.00
_cell.angle_beta   90.00
_cell.angle_gamma   90.00
#
_symmetry.space_group_name_H-M   'P 1'
#
loop_
_entity.id
_entity.type
_entity.pdbx_description
1 polymer ?
#
loop_
_entity_poly.entity_id
_entity_poly.type
_entity_poly.pdbx_seq_one_letter_code
_entity_poly.pdbx_strand_id
1 'polypeptide(L)'
;KLSTLRVTIKGRIISPDGRPIPSAKVTGVLDVHDTAYEQFLEANEAPTWTAHTDADGRYELHGMDPMHWHHVAAALVNGRARDNVDIRVEARGFVQRKEDAPEVPLLPEDAVCLGRRWLAILNQAQQRLGNIQLAEKEGWTLPAATGNTITGIDIVLQPMEAPIPTDADTAGTPAADPSHTDPPVTQPADNSDGVSVQERTAGGNANMRYFLIGAAEAEARAAEEETISPIGPEAKLLLVLPGGDGGPDFLPFVKRIYRHALSDDYLVAQLVAPRWSDEQAQKLVWPTETNPRPNMEFSTEQFMAAVVNDVHREHRFSRTFTLGWSSSGPACYAASLTPSVPVRGTFVAMSVFKPDQLPPLERARTHTYFILHSPQDFIPLRMAEEARDLLADHGAAVELATYDGGHGWRGDVFGSIRRGMAFLEANVLRTHVYLISDLLEAFDPSNPSYAGQQSVAQIVEGIHNVTGGREEWESGRHTIDVWRDRWAIIHTSARNHQRIDDYLNQSREPYRASVAVEAKFVTVDLNDRDKLRQWTAEDKMHQSDDGAATRILTPDEAEALMGRLQSIRSSSVCQAPRILAPHGMPLEITVPSSDPLELPLIDDPTTRVAVPIACAMLTGQADASPDRHSVTLTAVAEHIIGLEQFNPAEPDDLPQLAAAAVTQDVPDGQTLLISVPFQTVRPVAAKAVKNPSDGVTFEPVFEPVECGSEPQRRLYLLIRPKIIIRRPLSLTDSQPTATPP
;
A
#
# COMPACT_ATOMS: atom_id res chain seq x y z
N LYS A 1 -21.18 2.29 -6.83
CA LYS A 1 -21.14 2.95 -5.52
C LYS A 1 -20.63 4.37 -5.70
N LEU A 2 -21.44 5.36 -5.35
CA LEU A 2 -20.96 6.71 -4.99
C LEU A 2 -19.87 6.65 -3.89
N SER A 3 -19.80 5.58 -3.08
CA SER A 3 -18.82 5.39 -2.00
C SER A 3 -17.36 5.13 -2.42
N THR A 4 -17.02 5.08 -3.72
CA THR A 4 -15.62 5.16 -4.19
C THR A 4 -15.30 6.48 -4.88
N LEU A 5 -16.30 7.31 -5.14
CA LEU A 5 -16.14 8.69 -5.60
C LEU A 5 -15.94 9.56 -4.36
N ARG A 6 -14.80 9.42 -3.66
CA ARG A 6 -14.52 10.28 -2.51
C ARG A 6 -14.45 11.73 -2.98
N VAL A 7 -15.36 12.55 -2.49
CA VAL A 7 -15.40 13.96 -2.81
C VAL A 7 -14.20 14.63 -2.17
N THR A 8 -13.53 15.46 -2.95
CA THR A 8 -12.49 16.36 -2.45
C THR A 8 -12.99 17.78 -2.56
N ILE A 9 -12.91 18.55 -1.48
CA ILE A 9 -13.20 19.99 -1.49
C ILE A 9 -11.88 20.75 -1.45
N LYS A 10 -11.68 21.66 -2.41
CA LYS A 10 -10.49 22.50 -2.52
C LYS A 10 -10.84 23.98 -2.46
N GLY A 11 -9.98 24.73 -1.78
CA GLY A 11 -10.12 26.16 -1.64
C GLY A 11 -8.86 26.83 -1.13
N ARG A 12 -8.95 28.14 -0.90
CA ARG A 12 -7.90 28.95 -0.28
C ARG A 12 -8.44 29.69 0.93
N ILE A 13 -7.60 29.82 1.95
CA ILE A 13 -7.84 30.71 3.08
C ILE A 13 -7.03 31.98 2.85
N ILE A 14 -7.73 33.10 2.72
CA ILE A 14 -7.14 34.41 2.45
C ILE A 14 -7.62 35.44 3.47
N SER A 15 -6.86 36.51 3.60
CA SER A 15 -7.24 37.70 4.38
C SER A 15 -7.98 38.71 3.49
N PRO A 16 -8.59 39.79 4.03
CA PRO A 16 -9.43 40.70 3.25
C PRO A 16 -8.67 41.48 2.17
N ASP A 17 -7.34 41.57 2.28
CA ASP A 17 -6.45 42.15 1.28
C ASP A 17 -5.98 41.13 0.21
N GLY A 18 -6.49 39.90 0.27
CA GLY A 18 -6.21 38.82 -0.67
C GLY A 18 -4.93 38.04 -0.37
N ARG A 19 -4.24 38.28 0.76
CA ARG A 19 -3.03 37.54 1.11
C ARG A 19 -3.35 36.15 1.67
N PRO A 20 -2.60 35.11 1.29
CA PRO A 20 -2.81 33.75 1.80
C PRO A 20 -2.51 33.64 3.30
N ILE A 21 -3.29 32.82 3.99
CA ILE A 21 -3.10 32.53 5.41
C ILE A 21 -2.59 31.09 5.55
N PRO A 22 -1.28 30.88 5.80
CA PRO A 22 -0.71 29.55 5.96
C PRO A 22 -1.02 28.94 7.32
N SER A 23 -0.97 27.61 7.40
CA SER A 23 -1.18 26.82 8.63
C SER A 23 -2.54 27.01 9.33
N ALA A 24 -3.53 27.61 8.66
CA ALA A 24 -4.91 27.65 9.13
C ALA A 24 -5.48 26.22 9.15
N LYS A 25 -6.15 25.85 10.24
CA LYS A 25 -6.83 24.56 10.37
C LYS A 25 -8.23 24.70 9.78
N VAL A 26 -8.51 23.93 8.75
CA VAL A 26 -9.81 23.87 8.06
C VAL A 26 -10.52 22.59 8.47
N THR A 27 -11.76 22.70 8.92
CA THR A 27 -12.61 21.58 9.38
C THR A 27 -13.92 21.60 8.61
N GLY A 28 -14.17 20.59 7.78
CA GLY A 28 -15.50 20.33 7.23
C GLY A 28 -16.34 19.53 8.21
N VAL A 29 -17.59 19.94 8.43
CA VAL A 29 -18.56 19.23 9.27
C VAL A 29 -19.75 18.83 8.41
N LEU A 30 -20.12 17.56 8.42
CA LEU A 30 -21.27 17.09 7.64
C LEU A 30 -22.56 17.68 8.22
N ASP A 31 -23.37 18.32 7.36
CA ASP A 31 -24.72 18.78 7.66
C ASP A 31 -25.70 18.14 6.68
N VAL A 32 -26.61 17.30 7.19
CA VAL A 32 -27.56 16.54 6.38
C VAL A 32 -28.98 16.85 6.85
N HIS A 33 -29.80 17.33 5.93
CA HIS A 33 -31.22 17.59 6.14
C HIS A 33 -32.06 16.34 5.82
N ASP A 34 -31.96 15.32 6.68
CA ASP A 34 -32.79 14.11 6.68
C ASP A 34 -33.28 13.85 8.11
N THR A 35 -34.60 13.72 8.30
CA THR A 35 -35.26 13.42 9.59
C THR A 35 -34.70 12.18 10.29
N ALA A 36 -34.25 11.16 9.56
CA ALA A 36 -33.63 9.97 10.15
C ALA A 36 -32.18 10.24 10.60
N TYR A 37 -31.48 11.16 9.93
CA TYR A 37 -30.12 11.56 10.25
C TYR A 37 -30.04 12.61 11.36
N GLU A 38 -31.02 13.52 11.44
CA GLU A 38 -31.18 14.45 12.56
C GLU A 38 -31.33 13.68 13.89
N GLN A 39 -32.08 12.57 13.90
CA GLN A 39 -32.17 11.66 15.05
C GLN A 39 -30.86 10.91 15.34
N PHE A 40 -30.01 10.68 14.33
CA PHE A 40 -28.68 10.08 14.49
C PHE A 40 -27.68 11.06 15.13
N LEU A 41 -27.73 12.34 14.74
CA LEU A 41 -26.89 13.41 15.29
C LEU A 41 -27.28 13.82 16.71
N GLU A 42 -28.52 13.58 17.14
CA GLU A 42 -28.91 13.71 18.56
C GLU A 42 -28.18 12.69 19.46
N ALA A 43 -27.68 11.58 18.88
CA ALA A 43 -27.00 10.51 19.61
C ALA A 43 -25.49 10.38 19.31
N ASN A 44 -24.96 11.07 18.28
CA ASN A 44 -23.58 10.92 17.81
C ASN A 44 -22.99 12.26 17.31
N GLU A 45 -21.66 12.40 17.37
CA GLU A 45 -20.97 13.56 16.77
C GLU A 45 -20.98 13.46 15.24
N ALA A 46 -21.26 14.58 14.57
CA ALA A 46 -21.25 14.66 13.11
C ALA A 46 -19.87 14.31 12.53
N PRO A 47 -19.78 13.57 11.41
CA PRO A 47 -18.52 13.33 10.72
C PRO A 47 -17.78 14.64 10.41
N THR A 48 -16.46 14.65 10.65
CA THR A 48 -15.61 15.80 10.37
C THR A 48 -14.37 15.43 9.56
N TRP A 49 -13.90 16.38 8.76
CA TRP A 49 -12.67 16.26 7.95
C TRP A 49 -11.78 17.45 8.21
N THR A 50 -10.49 17.23 8.48
CA THR A 50 -9.57 18.31 8.82
C THR A 50 -8.36 18.38 7.90
N ALA A 51 -7.94 19.59 7.55
CA ALA A 51 -6.69 19.86 6.82
C ALA A 51 -6.02 21.13 7.35
N HIS A 52 -4.74 21.31 7.04
CA HIS A 52 -4.01 22.55 7.28
C HIS A 52 -3.65 23.22 5.96
N THR A 53 -3.69 24.55 5.93
CA THR A 53 -3.30 25.29 4.73
C THR A 53 -1.80 25.29 4.49
N ASP A 54 -1.40 25.20 3.22
CA ASP A 54 0.00 25.34 2.79
C ASP A 54 0.49 26.81 2.80
N ALA A 55 1.70 27.05 2.30
CA ALA A 55 2.29 28.39 2.21
C ALA A 55 1.48 29.37 1.34
N ASP A 56 0.72 28.86 0.37
CA ASP A 56 -0.16 29.61 -0.53
C ASP A 56 -1.60 29.70 0.01
N GLY A 57 -1.83 29.27 1.25
CA GLY A 57 -3.15 29.29 1.88
C GLY A 57 -4.11 28.21 1.35
N ARG A 58 -3.65 27.24 0.56
CA ARG A 58 -4.50 26.22 -0.06
C ARG A 58 -4.80 25.08 0.90
N TYR A 59 -6.01 24.54 0.84
CA TYR A 59 -6.40 23.35 1.58
C TYR A 59 -7.14 22.35 0.70
N GLU A 60 -7.09 21.08 1.10
CA GLU A 60 -7.85 20.00 0.48
C GLU A 60 -8.48 19.13 1.58
N LEU A 61 -9.81 19.02 1.59
CA LEU A 61 -10.52 18.07 2.44
C LEU A 61 -10.88 16.84 1.62
N HIS A 62 -10.47 15.66 2.07
CA HIS A 62 -10.63 14.41 1.33
C HIS A 62 -11.54 13.42 2.07
N GLY A 63 -12.11 12.48 1.32
CA GLY A 63 -12.75 11.30 1.91
C GLY A 63 -14.24 11.44 2.19
N MET A 64 -14.90 12.48 1.70
CA MET A 64 -16.36 12.66 1.85
C MET A 64 -17.13 11.74 0.91
N ASP A 65 -18.25 11.19 1.37
CA ASP A 65 -19.18 10.47 0.51
C ASP A 65 -20.07 11.46 -0.25
N PRO A 66 -20.23 11.34 -1.57
CA PRO A 66 -21.09 12.22 -2.34
C PRO A 66 -22.57 11.93 -2.06
N MET A 67 -23.41 12.95 -2.31
CA MET A 67 -24.86 12.83 -2.15
C MET A 67 -25.43 11.66 -2.96
N HIS A 68 -26.33 10.90 -2.35
CA HIS A 68 -26.92 9.73 -2.98
C HIS A 68 -27.70 10.11 -4.26
N TRP A 69 -27.61 9.32 -5.33
CA TRP A 69 -28.06 9.72 -6.68
C TRP A 69 -29.54 10.12 -6.78
N HIS A 70 -30.46 9.51 -6.02
CA HIS A 70 -31.87 9.94 -6.00
C HIS A 70 -32.05 11.27 -5.26
N HIS A 71 -31.26 11.53 -4.21
CA HIS A 71 -31.18 12.85 -3.58
C HIS A 71 -30.57 13.89 -4.52
N VAL A 72 -29.60 13.52 -5.37
CA VAL A 72 -29.09 14.43 -6.41
C VAL A 72 -30.19 14.83 -7.39
N ALA A 73 -30.98 13.86 -7.89
CA ALA A 73 -32.08 14.17 -8.79
C ALA A 73 -33.18 15.00 -8.11
N ALA A 74 -33.52 14.70 -6.86
CA ALA A 74 -34.43 15.53 -6.06
C ALA A 74 -33.86 16.95 -5.89
N ALA A 75 -32.57 17.08 -5.61
CA ALA A 75 -31.90 18.38 -5.45
C ALA A 75 -31.94 19.19 -6.75
N LEU A 76 -31.70 18.55 -7.90
CA LEU A 76 -31.81 19.18 -9.22
C LEU A 76 -33.22 19.72 -9.50
N VAL A 77 -34.27 18.99 -9.11
CA VAL A 77 -35.67 19.41 -9.31
C VAL A 77 -36.09 20.50 -8.32
N ASN A 78 -35.70 20.35 -7.04
CA ASN A 78 -36.12 21.23 -5.95
C ASN A 78 -35.25 22.50 -5.84
N GLY A 79 -34.04 22.49 -6.41
CA GLY A 79 -33.07 23.58 -6.30
C GLY A 79 -32.44 23.70 -4.92
N ARG A 80 -32.34 22.59 -4.17
CA ARG A 80 -31.77 22.56 -2.82
C ARG A 80 -31.07 21.22 -2.57
N ALA A 81 -29.82 21.29 -2.13
CA ALA A 81 -29.05 20.14 -1.67
C ALA A 81 -29.51 19.70 -0.27
N ARG A 82 -29.53 18.38 -0.04
CA ARG A 82 -29.81 17.78 1.28
C ARG A 82 -28.56 17.49 2.10
N ASP A 83 -27.46 17.17 1.42
CA ASP A 83 -26.19 16.81 2.04
C ASP A 83 -25.16 17.90 1.74
N ASN A 84 -24.75 18.64 2.77
CA ASN A 84 -23.82 19.74 2.71
C ASN A 84 -22.65 19.55 3.68
N VAL A 85 -21.55 20.26 3.46
CA VAL A 85 -20.43 20.35 4.40
C VAL A 85 -20.22 21.80 4.80
N ASP A 86 -20.36 22.07 6.09
CA ASP A 86 -20.02 23.33 6.72
C ASP A 86 -18.52 23.45 6.89
N ILE A 87 -17.88 24.47 6.30
CA ILE A 87 -16.44 24.67 6.45
C ILE A 87 -16.12 25.70 7.53
N ARG A 88 -15.46 25.22 8.58
CA ARG A 88 -14.99 25.99 9.74
C ARG A 88 -13.48 26.17 9.70
N VAL A 89 -12.99 27.37 9.98
CA VAL A 89 -11.57 27.69 9.87
C VAL A 89 -11.04 28.34 11.15
N GLU A 90 -9.95 27.78 11.68
CA GLU A 90 -9.21 28.31 12.82
C GLU A 90 -7.84 28.79 12.36
N ALA A 91 -7.53 30.08 12.55
CA ALA A 91 -6.24 30.66 12.22
C ALA A 91 -5.82 31.71 13.27
N ARG A 92 -4.52 31.73 13.61
CA ARG A 92 -4.00 32.63 14.66
C ARG A 92 -4.14 34.10 14.25
N GLY A 93 -4.83 34.89 15.07
CA GLY A 93 -5.02 36.33 14.84
C GLY A 93 -6.13 36.67 13.85
N PHE A 94 -6.92 35.69 13.43
CA PHE A 94 -8.05 35.85 12.53
C PHE A 94 -9.32 35.21 13.11
N VAL A 95 -10.48 35.67 12.67
CA VAL A 95 -11.79 35.11 13.01
C VAL A 95 -12.61 34.86 11.75
N GLN A 96 -13.26 33.70 11.67
CA GLN A 96 -14.30 33.42 10.70
C GLN A 96 -15.63 33.88 11.28
N ARG A 97 -16.35 34.79 10.62
CA ARG A 97 -17.72 35.14 11.05
C ARG A 97 -18.64 33.98 10.68
N LYS A 98 -19.70 33.79 11.48
CA LYS A 98 -20.70 32.74 11.22
C LYS A 98 -21.32 32.85 9.82
N GLU A 99 -21.47 34.08 9.32
CA GLU A 99 -22.00 34.39 7.99
C GLU A 99 -21.04 34.02 6.84
N ASP A 100 -19.74 33.90 7.14
CA ASP A 100 -18.68 33.62 6.17
C ASP A 100 -18.28 32.12 6.16
N ALA A 101 -19.04 31.26 6.86
CA ALA A 101 -18.86 29.81 6.80
C ALA A 101 -19.60 29.27 5.57
N PRO A 102 -18.89 28.78 4.54
CA PRO A 102 -19.56 28.26 3.36
C PRO A 102 -20.18 26.90 3.67
N GLU A 103 -21.43 26.75 3.26
CA GLU A 103 -22.16 25.49 3.19
C GLU A 103 -21.92 24.93 1.77
N VAL A 104 -21.20 23.81 1.66
CA VAL A 104 -20.79 23.23 0.38
C VAL A 104 -21.63 22.00 0.05
N PRO A 105 -22.49 22.03 -0.99
CA PRO A 105 -23.22 20.86 -1.44
C PRO A 105 -22.29 19.75 -1.90
N LEU A 106 -22.52 18.51 -1.46
CA LEU A 106 -21.77 17.33 -1.89
C LEU A 106 -22.21 16.84 -3.28
N LEU A 107 -22.19 17.75 -4.25
CA LEU A 107 -22.64 17.60 -5.63
C LEU A 107 -21.49 17.76 -6.63
N PRO A 108 -20.51 16.83 -6.66
CA PRO A 108 -19.49 16.84 -7.70
C PRO A 108 -20.09 16.61 -9.10
N GLU A 109 -19.32 16.92 -10.14
CA GLU A 109 -19.73 16.80 -11.55
C GLU A 109 -20.22 15.38 -11.89
N ASP A 110 -19.52 14.35 -11.41
CA ASP A 110 -19.87 12.94 -11.65
C ASP A 110 -21.21 12.58 -10.99
N ALA A 111 -21.48 13.05 -9.77
CA ALA A 111 -22.74 12.82 -9.08
C ALA A 111 -23.91 13.54 -9.79
N VAL A 112 -23.70 14.79 -10.23
CA VAL A 112 -24.68 15.54 -11.04
C VAL A 112 -24.99 14.81 -12.34
N CYS A 113 -23.98 14.26 -13.03
CA CYS A 113 -24.19 13.48 -14.24
C CYS A 113 -25.06 12.24 -13.99
N LEU A 114 -24.83 11.52 -12.88
CA LEU A 114 -25.66 10.39 -12.48
C LEU A 114 -27.09 10.82 -12.14
N GLY A 115 -27.26 11.90 -11.37
CA GLY A 115 -28.57 12.45 -11.03
C GLY A 115 -29.38 12.91 -12.26
N ARG A 116 -28.73 13.54 -13.25
CA ARG A 116 -29.35 13.92 -14.52
C ARG A 116 -29.79 12.73 -15.36
N ARG A 117 -28.97 11.68 -15.42
CA ARG A 117 -29.34 10.41 -16.07
C ARG A 117 -30.56 9.80 -15.40
N TRP A 118 -30.59 9.80 -14.07
CA TRP A 118 -31.74 9.34 -13.31
C TRP A 118 -32.99 10.18 -13.58
N LEU A 119 -32.89 11.51 -13.57
CA LEU A 119 -34.00 12.41 -13.89
C LEU A 119 -34.54 12.19 -15.31
N ALA A 120 -33.68 11.92 -16.29
CA ALA A 120 -34.10 11.56 -17.63
C ALA A 120 -34.88 10.23 -17.68
N ILE A 121 -34.44 9.22 -16.92
CA ILE A 121 -35.14 7.93 -16.77
C ILE A 121 -36.52 8.15 -16.12
N LEU A 122 -36.58 8.91 -15.03
CA LEU A 122 -37.83 9.27 -14.36
C LEU A 122 -38.79 9.99 -15.32
N ASN A 123 -38.30 10.97 -16.07
CA ASN A 123 -39.12 11.69 -17.03
C ASN A 123 -39.68 10.81 -18.14
N GLN A 124 -38.90 9.84 -18.64
CA GLN A 124 -39.41 8.87 -19.60
C GLN A 124 -40.51 8.00 -19.00
N ALA A 125 -40.42 7.63 -17.73
CA ALA A 125 -41.47 6.90 -17.02
C ALA A 125 -42.73 7.77 -16.82
N GLN A 126 -42.57 8.99 -16.30
CA GLN A 126 -43.67 9.92 -16.03
C GLN A 126 -44.42 10.34 -17.30
N GLN A 127 -43.71 10.59 -18.41
CA GLN A 127 -44.33 10.89 -19.71
C GLN A 127 -45.24 9.75 -20.22
N ARG A 128 -44.86 8.50 -19.97
CA ARG A 128 -45.65 7.32 -20.38
C ARG A 128 -46.92 7.13 -19.53
N LEU A 129 -46.92 7.67 -18.31
CA LEU A 129 -48.08 7.69 -17.41
C LEU A 129 -48.99 8.90 -17.62
N GLY A 130 -48.63 9.81 -18.55
CA GLY A 130 -49.35 11.07 -18.75
C GLY A 130 -49.11 12.11 -17.66
N ASN A 131 -48.08 11.92 -16.83
CA ASN A 131 -47.71 12.84 -15.76
C ASN A 131 -46.80 13.96 -16.27
N ILE A 132 -46.67 15.03 -15.47
CA ILE A 132 -45.89 16.23 -15.81
C ILE A 132 -44.40 15.90 -15.83
N GLN A 133 -43.69 16.42 -16.84
CA GLN A 133 -42.24 16.31 -16.96
C GLN A 133 -41.56 17.13 -15.84
N LEU A 134 -40.70 16.48 -15.08
CA LEU A 134 -39.85 17.09 -14.06
C LEU A 134 -38.69 17.83 -14.74
N ALA A 135 -38.49 19.09 -14.39
CA ALA A 135 -37.39 19.89 -14.92
C ALA A 135 -36.43 20.29 -13.80
N GLU A 136 -35.16 20.48 -14.14
CA GLU A 136 -34.21 21.10 -13.21
C GLU A 136 -34.69 22.50 -12.84
N LYS A 137 -34.45 22.90 -11.59
CA LYS A 137 -34.81 24.23 -11.10
C LYS A 137 -34.01 25.29 -11.84
N GLU A 138 -34.71 26.10 -12.64
CA GLU A 138 -34.10 27.22 -13.35
C GLU A 138 -33.47 28.22 -12.37
N GLY A 139 -32.23 28.64 -12.64
CA GLY A 139 -31.49 29.60 -11.82
C GLY A 139 -30.74 29.02 -10.62
N TRP A 140 -30.83 27.70 -10.35
CA TRP A 140 -30.01 27.09 -9.31
C TRP A 140 -28.55 26.93 -9.78
N THR A 141 -27.60 27.43 -8.98
CA THR A 141 -26.17 27.39 -9.31
C THR A 141 -25.53 26.19 -8.64
N LEU A 142 -25.00 25.27 -9.45
CA LEU A 142 -24.26 24.10 -8.97
C LEU A 142 -22.83 24.50 -8.55
N PRO A 143 -22.21 23.79 -7.59
CA PRO A 143 -20.83 24.05 -7.21
C PRO A 143 -19.88 23.82 -8.40
N ALA A 144 -18.82 24.62 -8.48
CA ALA A 144 -17.78 24.43 -9.48
C ALA A 144 -17.02 23.13 -9.18
N ALA A 145 -17.11 22.15 -10.08
CA ALA A 145 -16.48 20.85 -9.88
C ALA A 145 -15.80 20.35 -11.16
N THR A 146 -14.79 19.49 -11.00
CA THR A 146 -14.17 18.72 -12.07
C THR A 146 -14.04 17.28 -11.59
N GLY A 147 -14.77 16.36 -12.23
CA GLY A 147 -14.95 14.99 -11.70
C GLY A 147 -15.50 15.01 -10.28
N ASN A 148 -14.77 14.43 -9.32
CA ASN A 148 -15.14 14.39 -7.89
C ASN A 148 -14.58 15.52 -7.02
N THR A 149 -13.91 16.50 -7.64
CA THR A 149 -13.30 17.61 -6.89
C THR A 149 -14.17 18.84 -7.01
N ILE A 150 -14.71 19.29 -5.87
CA ILE A 150 -15.36 20.60 -5.73
C ILE A 150 -14.27 21.64 -5.50
N THR A 151 -14.34 22.75 -6.22
CA THR A 151 -13.29 23.77 -6.30
C THR A 151 -13.87 25.17 -6.10
N GLY A 152 -12.99 26.14 -5.89
CA GLY A 152 -13.38 27.55 -5.76
C GLY A 152 -14.02 27.89 -4.42
N ILE A 153 -13.77 27.09 -3.38
CA ILE A 153 -14.28 27.34 -2.03
C ILE A 153 -13.27 28.22 -1.26
N ASP A 154 -13.09 29.46 -1.69
CA ASP A 154 -12.18 30.39 -1.04
C ASP A 154 -12.87 31.08 0.15
N ILE A 155 -12.18 31.13 1.30
CA ILE A 155 -12.69 31.69 2.55
C ILE A 155 -11.83 32.89 2.96
N VAL A 156 -12.50 34.02 3.18
CA VAL A 156 -11.86 35.27 3.64
C VAL A 156 -12.00 35.37 5.16
N LEU A 157 -10.88 35.36 5.90
CA LEU A 157 -10.90 35.56 7.35
C LEU A 157 -10.66 37.02 7.74
N GLN A 158 -11.35 37.49 8.78
CA GLN A 158 -11.18 38.85 9.29
C GLN A 158 -10.07 38.89 10.34
N PRO A 159 -9.21 39.92 10.37
CA PRO A 159 -8.25 40.12 11.47
C PRO A 159 -9.01 40.27 12.80
N MET A 160 -8.50 39.64 13.86
CA MET A 160 -8.99 39.94 15.22
C MET A 160 -8.64 41.39 15.57
N GLU A 161 -9.63 42.23 15.84
CA GLU A 161 -9.38 43.58 16.37
C GLU A 161 -8.61 43.47 17.70
N ALA A 162 -7.51 44.20 17.81
CA ALA A 162 -6.66 44.20 18.99
C ALA A 162 -7.42 44.73 20.21
N PRO A 163 -7.25 44.15 21.42
CA PRO A 163 -7.67 44.80 22.65
C PRO A 163 -6.88 46.09 22.84
N ILE A 164 -7.56 47.15 23.32
CA ILE A 164 -6.95 48.41 23.73
C ILE A 164 -5.83 48.13 24.75
N PRO A 165 -4.61 48.66 24.59
CA PRO A 165 -3.53 48.44 25.53
C PRO A 165 -3.77 49.26 26.81
N THR A 166 -3.70 48.61 27.97
CA THR A 166 -3.47 49.27 29.26
C THR A 166 -1.99 49.11 29.64
N ASP A 167 -1.37 50.26 29.92
CA ASP A 167 0.04 50.47 30.25
C ASP A 167 0.58 49.58 31.38
N ALA A 168 1.80 49.06 31.20
CA ALA A 168 2.99 49.44 31.99
C ALA A 168 4.21 48.57 31.61
N ASP A 169 5.13 49.17 30.87
CA ASP A 169 6.59 49.23 31.06
C ASP A 169 7.23 48.29 32.13
N THR A 170 8.41 47.68 31.96
CA THR A 170 9.62 48.22 31.32
C THR A 170 10.72 47.15 31.12
N ALA A 171 11.52 47.40 30.07
CA ALA A 171 12.81 46.89 29.64
C ALA A 171 13.76 46.12 30.59
N GLY A 172 14.50 45.17 29.98
CA GLY A 172 15.84 44.74 30.42
C GLY A 172 16.44 43.59 29.60
N THR A 173 17.40 43.86 28.73
CA THR A 173 18.42 42.92 28.19
C THR A 173 19.61 43.79 27.73
N PRO A 174 20.86 43.29 27.56
CA PRO A 174 21.48 42.00 27.87
C PRO A 174 22.87 42.10 28.56
N ALA A 175 23.45 40.99 29.03
CA ALA A 175 24.91 40.83 29.12
C ALA A 175 25.32 39.34 29.10
N ALA A 176 26.36 39.05 28.32
CA ALA A 176 27.02 37.77 28.18
C ALA A 176 27.98 37.47 29.35
N ASP A 177 28.18 36.20 29.68
CA ASP A 177 29.33 35.72 30.47
C ASP A 177 29.84 34.38 29.87
N PRO A 178 31.16 34.19 29.68
CA PRO A 178 31.75 33.03 29.03
C PRO A 178 32.31 32.03 30.06
N SER A 179 31.75 30.82 30.11
CA SER A 179 32.46 29.66 30.68
C SER A 179 31.78 28.36 30.26
N HIS A 180 32.13 27.86 29.06
CA HIS A 180 31.90 26.46 28.72
C HIS A 180 33.04 25.61 29.29
N THR A 181 32.77 24.96 30.41
CA THR A 181 33.42 23.71 30.77
C THR A 181 32.32 22.67 30.89
N ASP A 182 32.11 21.91 29.81
CA ASP A 182 31.12 20.83 29.83
C ASP A 182 31.61 19.72 30.78
N PRO A 183 30.74 19.25 31.70
CA PRO A 183 31.03 18.09 32.54
C PRO A 183 31.05 16.81 31.69
N PRO A 184 31.68 15.72 32.15
CA PRO A 184 31.80 14.49 31.39
C PRO A 184 30.41 13.95 31.05
N VAL A 185 30.17 13.69 29.76
CA VAL A 185 28.96 13.02 29.27
C VAL A 185 28.82 11.69 30.00
N THR A 186 27.85 11.62 30.91
CA THR A 186 27.36 10.37 31.48
C THR A 186 26.83 9.51 30.34
N GLN A 187 27.47 8.37 30.08
CA GLN A 187 26.88 7.30 29.30
C GLN A 187 25.49 6.97 29.87
N PRO A 188 24.50 6.61 29.03
CA PRO A 188 23.22 6.13 29.54
C PRO A 188 23.47 5.01 30.55
N ALA A 189 22.76 5.07 31.68
CA ALA A 189 22.83 4.07 32.75
C ALA A 189 22.63 2.64 32.20
N ASP A 190 23.23 1.66 32.87
CA ASP A 190 23.21 0.24 32.51
C ASP A 190 21.80 -0.34 32.61
N ASN A 191 21.07 -0.32 31.49
CA ASN A 191 19.81 -1.03 31.31
C ASN A 191 20.01 -2.26 30.40
N SER A 192 21.20 -2.89 30.41
CA SER A 192 21.46 -4.13 29.67
C SER A 192 20.97 -5.39 30.40
N ASP A 193 20.30 -5.21 31.54
CA ASP A 193 19.63 -6.26 32.30
C ASP A 193 18.53 -6.90 31.43
N GLY A 194 18.65 -8.21 31.19
CA GLY A 194 17.65 -9.01 30.49
C GLY A 194 18.06 -9.62 29.14
N VAL A 195 19.22 -9.25 28.56
CA VAL A 195 19.72 -9.91 27.33
C VAL A 195 20.30 -11.28 27.67
N SER A 196 19.89 -12.33 26.94
CA SER A 196 20.42 -13.68 27.14
C SER A 196 21.89 -13.78 26.75
N VAL A 197 22.69 -14.45 27.58
CA VAL A 197 24.11 -14.71 27.34
C VAL A 197 24.44 -16.15 27.71
N GLN A 198 25.13 -16.84 26.83
CA GLN A 198 25.64 -18.19 27.06
C GLN A 198 27.14 -18.23 26.83
N GLU A 199 27.91 -18.63 27.83
CA GLU A 199 29.34 -18.92 27.65
C GLU A 199 29.52 -20.30 27.03
N ARG A 200 30.29 -20.38 25.94
CA ARG A 200 30.46 -21.58 25.13
C ARG A 200 31.91 -21.76 24.70
N THR A 201 32.22 -22.97 24.21
CA THR A 201 33.49 -23.30 23.57
C THR A 201 33.23 -23.90 22.20
N ALA A 202 34.05 -23.56 21.21
CA ALA A 202 33.92 -24.05 19.85
C ALA A 202 34.98 -25.12 19.52
N GLY A 203 34.71 -25.94 18.51
CA GLY A 203 35.69 -26.90 17.95
C GLY A 203 36.19 -27.97 18.93
N GLY A 204 35.53 -28.15 20.08
CA GLY A 204 35.98 -29.05 21.15
C GLY A 204 37.25 -28.57 21.87
N ASN A 205 37.64 -27.31 21.72
CA ASN A 205 38.84 -26.73 22.36
C ASN A 205 38.44 -25.74 23.46
N ALA A 206 38.93 -25.97 24.70
CA ALA A 206 38.65 -25.12 25.85
C ALA A 206 39.22 -23.69 25.74
N ASN A 207 40.17 -23.44 24.82
CA ASN A 207 40.74 -22.12 24.54
C ASN A 207 39.96 -21.35 23.47
N MET A 208 39.01 -21.99 22.77
CA MET A 208 38.09 -21.35 21.81
C MET A 208 36.82 -20.84 22.52
N ARG A 209 36.98 -19.98 23.53
CA ARG A 209 35.89 -19.48 24.38
C ARG A 209 35.17 -18.29 23.76
N TYR A 210 33.85 -18.31 23.77
CA TYR A 210 33.04 -17.21 23.26
C TYR A 210 31.73 -17.06 24.05
N PHE A 211 31.13 -15.87 24.00
CA PHE A 211 29.80 -15.62 24.53
C PHE A 211 28.79 -15.48 23.39
N LEU A 212 27.76 -16.31 23.39
CA LEU A 212 26.61 -16.18 22.51
C LEU A 212 25.55 -15.30 23.17
N ILE A 213 25.13 -14.24 22.48
CA ILE A 213 24.22 -13.21 22.99
C ILE A 213 22.98 -13.19 22.09
N GLY A 214 21.78 -13.18 22.69
CA GLY A 214 20.50 -13.08 21.98
C GLY A 214 19.86 -14.42 21.57
N ALA A 215 20.38 -15.55 22.06
CA ALA A 215 19.91 -16.88 21.66
C ALA A 215 18.49 -17.20 22.15
N ALA A 216 18.17 -16.89 23.41
CA ALA A 216 16.84 -17.13 23.96
C ALA A 216 15.78 -16.25 23.30
N GLU A 217 16.13 -15.02 22.96
CA GLU A 217 15.29 -14.09 22.22
C GLU A 217 15.00 -14.61 20.80
N ALA A 218 16.00 -15.21 20.16
CA ALA A 218 15.82 -15.84 18.86
C ALA A 218 14.89 -17.07 18.93
N GLU A 219 15.05 -17.92 19.94
CA GLU A 219 14.19 -19.09 20.17
C GLU A 219 12.74 -18.70 20.48
N ALA A 220 12.53 -17.67 21.30
CA ALA A 220 11.21 -17.17 21.64
C ALA A 220 10.45 -16.67 20.41
N ARG A 221 11.10 -15.89 19.54
CA ARG A 221 10.49 -15.39 18.29
C ARG A 221 10.07 -16.53 17.36
N ALA A 222 10.91 -17.55 17.22
CA ALA A 222 10.56 -18.70 16.39
C ALA A 222 9.39 -19.51 16.92
N ALA A 223 9.18 -19.54 18.23
CA ALA A 223 8.03 -20.22 18.82
C ALA A 223 6.71 -19.47 18.52
N GLU A 224 6.75 -18.15 18.34
CA GLU A 224 5.57 -17.31 18.06
C GLU A 224 5.10 -17.38 16.60
N GLU A 225 5.98 -17.68 15.63
CA GLU A 225 5.64 -17.66 14.19
C GLU A 225 5.05 -18.98 13.64
N GLU A 226 4.85 -20.01 14.47
CA GLU A 226 4.21 -21.35 14.28
C GLU A 226 4.31 -22.06 12.89
N THR A 227 5.14 -21.62 11.95
CA THR A 227 5.31 -22.23 10.62
C THR A 227 6.70 -22.11 10.01
N ILE A 228 7.69 -21.52 10.70
CA ILE A 228 9.07 -21.40 10.21
C ILE A 228 10.05 -21.82 11.31
N SER A 229 11.11 -22.52 10.91
CA SER A 229 12.24 -23.03 11.70
C SER A 229 12.79 -22.01 12.73
N PRO A 230 13.57 -22.43 13.76
CA PRO A 230 13.96 -21.60 14.92
C PRO A 230 14.56 -20.24 14.64
N ILE A 231 14.98 -19.96 13.40
CA ILE A 231 15.34 -18.65 12.87
C ILE A 231 15.18 -18.76 11.33
N GLY A 232 14.53 -17.80 10.68
CA GLY A 232 14.28 -17.80 9.23
C GLY A 232 15.55 -17.52 8.36
N PRO A 233 15.46 -17.66 7.02
CA PRO A 233 16.57 -17.45 6.08
C PRO A 233 17.17 -16.02 6.05
N GLU A 234 16.67 -15.10 6.86
CA GLU A 234 17.12 -13.69 6.89
C GLU A 234 18.02 -13.32 8.08
N ALA A 235 18.17 -14.18 9.08
CA ALA A 235 18.96 -13.84 10.26
C ALA A 235 20.48 -13.81 10.04
N LYS A 236 21.16 -13.07 10.90
CA LYS A 236 22.56 -12.67 10.74
C LYS A 236 23.35 -12.99 12.00
N LEU A 237 24.58 -13.46 11.84
CA LEU A 237 25.54 -13.63 12.94
C LEU A 237 26.57 -12.51 12.88
N LEU A 238 26.79 -11.81 14.00
CA LEU A 238 27.90 -10.87 14.16
C LEU A 238 28.96 -11.47 15.09
N LEU A 239 30.15 -11.71 14.54
CA LEU A 239 31.33 -12.07 15.34
C LEU A 239 31.99 -10.78 15.83
N VAL A 240 32.03 -10.61 17.14
CA VAL A 240 32.64 -9.44 17.78
C VAL A 240 33.98 -9.86 18.37
N LEU A 241 35.06 -9.23 17.90
CA LEU A 241 36.41 -9.45 18.41
C LEU A 241 36.85 -8.18 19.14
N PRO A 242 36.91 -8.18 20.47
CA PRO A 242 37.31 -6.98 21.19
C PRO A 242 38.77 -6.57 20.95
N GLY A 243 38.99 -5.26 20.94
CA GLY A 243 40.31 -4.66 21.04
C GLY A 243 40.90 -4.79 22.45
N GLY A 244 41.94 -4.02 22.77
CA GLY A 244 42.63 -4.16 24.05
C GLY A 244 43.21 -5.57 24.18
N ASP A 245 42.95 -6.24 25.29
CA ASP A 245 43.38 -7.62 25.57
C ASP A 245 42.47 -8.70 24.96
N GLY A 246 41.35 -8.32 24.34
CA GLY A 246 40.39 -9.27 23.77
C GLY A 246 39.64 -10.11 24.80
N GLY A 247 39.64 -9.71 26.08
CA GLY A 247 39.12 -10.48 27.19
C GLY A 247 37.59 -10.53 27.31
N PRO A 248 37.08 -11.28 28.30
CA PRO A 248 35.64 -11.38 28.57
C PRO A 248 35.01 -10.08 29.09
N ASP A 249 35.80 -9.17 29.67
CA ASP A 249 35.33 -7.94 30.33
C ASP A 249 34.67 -6.93 29.38
N PHE A 250 34.77 -7.15 28.07
CA PHE A 250 34.04 -6.37 27.06
C PHE A 250 32.55 -6.76 26.94
N LEU A 251 32.10 -7.84 27.60
CA LEU A 251 30.74 -8.35 27.50
C LEU A 251 29.64 -7.30 27.75
N PRO A 252 29.73 -6.42 28.78
CA PRO A 252 28.75 -5.36 28.96
C PRO A 252 28.64 -4.41 27.76
N PHE A 253 29.77 -4.09 27.11
CA PHE A 253 29.77 -3.25 25.91
C PHE A 253 29.16 -3.97 24.71
N VAL A 254 29.47 -5.25 24.51
CA VAL A 254 28.92 -6.04 23.40
C VAL A 254 27.40 -6.28 23.56
N LYS A 255 26.91 -6.49 24.78
CA LYS A 255 25.46 -6.51 25.07
C LYS A 255 24.77 -5.21 24.65
N ARG A 256 25.43 -4.06 24.84
CA ARG A 256 24.89 -2.76 24.42
C ARG A 256 24.91 -2.59 22.90
N ILE A 257 25.92 -3.14 22.20
CA ILE A 257 25.92 -3.20 20.73
C ILE A 257 24.68 -3.98 20.26
N TYR A 258 24.46 -5.18 20.80
CA TYR A 258 23.28 -5.99 20.48
C TYR A 258 21.98 -5.21 20.70
N ARG A 259 21.83 -4.56 21.86
CA ARG A 259 20.60 -3.88 22.25
C ARG A 259 20.32 -2.58 21.49
N HIS A 260 21.36 -1.83 21.12
CA HIS A 260 21.19 -0.45 20.67
C HIS A 260 21.63 -0.21 19.22
N ALA A 261 22.48 -1.07 18.64
CA ALA A 261 23.03 -0.84 17.31
C ALA A 261 22.53 -1.85 16.26
N LEU A 262 22.01 -3.00 16.69
CA LEU A 262 21.57 -4.08 15.81
C LEU A 262 20.04 -4.19 15.78
N SER A 263 19.52 -4.72 14.68
CA SER A 263 18.14 -5.17 14.56
C SER A 263 17.93 -6.52 15.24
N ASP A 264 16.67 -6.88 15.49
CA ASP A 264 16.30 -8.09 16.24
C ASP A 264 16.65 -9.39 15.51
N ASP A 265 16.99 -9.34 14.22
CA ASP A 265 17.39 -10.48 13.39
C ASP A 265 18.87 -10.90 13.56
N TYR A 266 19.59 -10.28 14.51
CA TYR A 266 20.97 -10.63 14.83
C TYR A 266 21.11 -11.66 15.96
N LEU A 267 22.10 -12.53 15.81
CA LEU A 267 22.82 -13.19 16.90
C LEU A 267 24.22 -12.56 17.01
N VAL A 268 24.75 -12.47 18.22
CA VAL A 268 26.10 -11.91 18.45
C VAL A 268 26.96 -12.93 19.17
N ALA A 269 28.16 -13.17 18.66
CA ALA A 269 29.18 -13.98 19.31
C ALA A 269 30.39 -13.12 19.66
N GLN A 270 30.60 -12.83 20.95
CA GLN A 270 31.85 -12.22 21.42
C GLN A 270 32.91 -13.30 21.58
N LEU A 271 33.96 -13.24 20.78
CA LEU A 271 35.12 -14.12 20.92
C LEU A 271 36.02 -13.61 22.06
N VAL A 272 36.64 -14.54 22.79
CA VAL A 272 37.64 -14.25 23.82
C VAL A 272 39.03 -14.61 23.30
N ALA A 273 39.96 -13.67 23.31
CA ALA A 273 41.30 -13.89 22.79
C ALA A 273 42.04 -14.98 23.58
N PRO A 274 42.61 -16.00 22.91
CA PRO A 274 43.42 -17.00 23.58
C PRO A 274 44.75 -16.39 24.04
N ARG A 275 45.21 -16.77 25.23
CA ARG A 275 46.51 -16.39 25.78
C ARG A 275 47.46 -17.59 25.74
N TRP A 276 48.35 -17.59 24.75
CA TRP A 276 49.37 -18.63 24.59
C TRP A 276 50.64 -18.32 25.38
N SER A 277 50.95 -17.04 25.55
CA SER A 277 52.03 -16.54 26.39
C SER A 277 51.80 -15.07 26.76
N ASP A 278 52.47 -14.59 27.81
CA ASP A 278 52.40 -13.18 28.21
C ASP A 278 52.92 -12.24 27.12
N GLU A 279 53.96 -12.66 26.41
CA GLU A 279 54.52 -11.90 25.30
C GLU A 279 53.53 -11.77 24.14
N GLN A 280 52.84 -12.86 23.78
CA GLN A 280 51.82 -12.83 22.74
C GLN A 280 50.66 -11.92 23.15
N ALA A 281 50.12 -12.09 24.37
CA ALA A 281 49.01 -11.28 24.86
C ALA A 281 49.32 -9.77 24.87
N GLN A 282 50.59 -9.38 25.04
CA GLN A 282 51.01 -7.98 25.02
C GLN A 282 51.30 -7.44 23.60
N LYS A 283 51.80 -8.29 22.67
CA LYS A 283 52.31 -7.83 21.37
C LYS A 283 51.42 -8.18 20.18
N LEU A 284 50.62 -9.24 20.26
CA LEU A 284 49.72 -9.69 19.19
C LEU A 284 48.56 -10.50 19.80
N VAL A 285 47.55 -9.77 20.27
CA VAL A 285 46.38 -10.32 20.98
C VAL A 285 45.64 -11.34 20.14
N TRP A 286 45.47 -11.06 18.85
CA TRP A 286 44.77 -11.92 17.88
C TRP A 286 45.76 -12.42 16.82
N PRO A 287 46.52 -13.50 17.07
CA PRO A 287 47.42 -14.06 16.08
C PRO A 287 46.64 -14.66 14.91
N THR A 288 47.10 -14.38 13.69
CA THR A 288 46.49 -14.82 12.43
C THR A 288 47.35 -15.92 11.80
N GLU A 289 46.83 -16.59 10.78
CA GLU A 289 47.60 -17.61 10.05
C GLU A 289 48.87 -17.01 9.40
N THR A 290 48.75 -15.78 8.90
CA THR A 290 49.83 -15.00 8.27
C THR A 290 50.75 -14.28 9.26
N ASN A 291 50.39 -14.22 10.54
CA ASN A 291 51.19 -13.62 11.60
C ASN A 291 51.13 -14.47 12.89
N PRO A 292 51.72 -15.68 12.86
CA PRO A 292 51.61 -16.62 13.97
C PRO A 292 52.51 -16.25 15.15
N ARG A 293 52.23 -16.84 16.32
CA ARG A 293 53.09 -16.79 17.51
C ARG A 293 53.52 -18.18 17.97
N PRO A 294 54.69 -18.32 18.62
CA PRO A 294 55.10 -19.59 19.19
C PRO A 294 54.02 -20.17 20.13
N ASN A 295 53.84 -21.49 20.05
CA ASN A 295 52.90 -22.26 20.88
C ASN A 295 51.41 -21.94 20.67
N MET A 296 51.05 -21.15 19.65
CA MET A 296 49.63 -21.02 19.29
C MET A 296 49.10 -22.35 18.75
N GLU A 297 47.96 -22.83 19.26
CA GLU A 297 47.35 -24.10 18.81
C GLU A 297 46.51 -23.91 17.55
N PHE A 298 45.95 -22.71 17.38
CA PHE A 298 45.08 -22.35 16.26
C PHE A 298 45.19 -20.86 15.95
N SER A 299 44.83 -20.48 14.72
CA SER A 299 44.74 -19.08 14.30
C SER A 299 43.39 -18.45 14.64
N THR A 300 43.31 -17.12 14.63
CA THR A 300 42.05 -16.42 14.86
C THR A 300 41.00 -16.77 13.79
N GLU A 301 41.40 -16.98 12.54
CA GLU A 301 40.52 -17.41 11.45
C GLU A 301 39.93 -18.80 11.72
N GLN A 302 40.74 -19.76 12.18
CA GLN A 302 40.28 -21.09 12.57
C GLN A 302 39.30 -21.01 13.75
N PHE A 303 39.55 -20.12 14.71
CA PHE A 303 38.65 -19.91 15.82
C PHE A 303 37.30 -19.32 15.36
N MET A 304 37.31 -18.29 14.51
CA MET A 304 36.10 -17.71 13.94
C MET A 304 35.28 -18.74 13.16
N ALA A 305 35.92 -19.55 12.30
CA ALA A 305 35.25 -20.63 11.57
C ALA A 305 34.64 -21.67 12.54
N ALA A 306 35.34 -22.03 13.61
CA ALA A 306 34.83 -22.94 14.62
C ALA A 306 33.58 -22.38 15.32
N VAL A 307 33.57 -21.10 15.69
CA VAL A 307 32.40 -20.44 16.31
C VAL A 307 31.22 -20.39 15.34
N VAL A 308 31.44 -20.04 14.08
CA VAL A 308 30.37 -20.05 13.07
C VAL A 308 29.76 -21.45 12.95
N ASN A 309 30.59 -22.48 12.84
CA ASN A 309 30.11 -23.86 12.77
C ASN A 309 29.40 -24.29 14.05
N ASP A 310 29.87 -23.85 15.22
CA ASP A 310 29.25 -24.12 16.52
C ASP A 310 27.82 -23.58 16.58
N VAL A 311 27.66 -22.28 16.30
CA VAL A 311 26.37 -21.59 16.32
C VAL A 311 25.44 -22.15 15.24
N HIS A 312 25.96 -22.48 14.05
CA HIS A 312 25.16 -23.01 12.94
C HIS A 312 24.52 -24.37 13.22
N ARG A 313 25.02 -25.14 14.21
CA ARG A 313 24.43 -26.42 14.61
C ARG A 313 23.07 -26.25 15.29
N GLU A 314 22.84 -25.12 15.96
CA GLU A 314 21.64 -24.86 16.75
C GLU A 314 20.77 -23.75 16.16
N HIS A 315 21.40 -22.80 15.46
CA HIS A 315 20.73 -21.62 14.93
C HIS A 315 20.95 -21.51 13.43
N ARG A 316 19.89 -21.21 12.69
CA ARG A 316 19.96 -20.92 11.26
C ARG A 316 20.22 -19.43 11.06
N PHE A 317 21.23 -19.10 10.26
CA PHE A 317 21.50 -17.73 9.83
C PHE A 317 22.07 -17.78 8.41
N SER A 318 21.78 -16.75 7.61
CA SER A 318 22.21 -16.69 6.21
C SER A 318 23.50 -15.94 6.00
N ARG A 319 23.95 -15.16 7.00
CA ARG A 319 25.08 -14.23 6.86
C ARG A 319 25.92 -14.16 8.12
N THR A 320 27.22 -14.00 7.94
CA THR A 320 28.16 -13.71 9.02
C THR A 320 28.86 -12.39 8.74
N PHE A 321 28.87 -11.52 9.73
CA PHE A 321 29.62 -10.26 9.75
C PHE A 321 30.66 -10.29 10.85
N THR A 322 31.66 -9.41 10.75
CA THR A 322 32.64 -9.22 11.83
C THR A 322 32.66 -7.78 12.28
N LEU A 323 32.90 -7.56 13.56
CA LEU A 323 33.18 -6.26 14.15
C LEU A 323 34.43 -6.38 15.01
N GLY A 324 35.49 -5.69 14.59
CA GLY A 324 36.76 -5.61 15.31
C GLY A 324 37.19 -4.16 15.51
N TRP A 325 37.97 -3.90 16.56
CA TRP A 325 38.55 -2.59 16.80
C TRP A 325 39.96 -2.69 17.37
N SER A 326 40.80 -1.71 17.07
CA SER A 326 42.19 -1.65 17.54
C SER A 326 42.98 -2.94 17.25
N SER A 327 43.23 -3.77 18.26
CA SER A 327 44.10 -4.94 18.19
C SER A 327 43.47 -6.10 17.42
N SER A 328 42.14 -6.14 17.29
CA SER A 328 41.42 -7.19 16.55
C SER A 328 41.17 -6.88 15.09
N GLY A 329 41.24 -5.62 14.67
CA GLY A 329 40.98 -5.23 13.29
C GLY A 329 41.87 -5.95 12.26
N PRO A 330 43.18 -6.18 12.49
CA PRO A 330 44.00 -6.98 11.57
C PRO A 330 43.49 -8.41 11.39
N ALA A 331 42.99 -9.04 12.46
CA ALA A 331 42.43 -10.37 12.38
C ALA A 331 41.08 -10.39 11.63
N CYS A 332 40.26 -9.34 11.79
CA CYS A 332 39.02 -9.20 11.01
C CYS A 332 39.30 -9.01 9.50
N TYR A 333 40.33 -8.24 9.13
CA TYR A 333 40.78 -8.15 7.73
C TYR A 333 41.32 -9.49 7.21
N ALA A 334 42.08 -10.24 8.01
CA ALA A 334 42.60 -11.54 7.60
C ALA A 334 41.46 -12.56 7.40
N ALA A 335 40.49 -12.59 8.33
CA ALA A 335 39.34 -13.46 8.27
C ALA A 335 38.46 -13.21 7.04
N SER A 336 38.24 -11.94 6.64
CA SER A 336 37.48 -11.62 5.43
C SER A 336 38.19 -11.99 4.13
N LEU A 337 39.47 -12.35 4.17
CA LEU A 337 40.23 -12.82 3.01
C LEU A 337 40.49 -14.33 3.07
N THR A 338 39.91 -15.02 4.05
CA THR A 338 40.13 -16.44 4.33
C THR A 338 38.88 -17.26 3.97
N PRO A 339 38.93 -18.10 2.91
CA PRO A 339 37.75 -18.79 2.39
C PRO A 339 37.04 -19.73 3.37
N SER A 340 37.75 -20.26 4.36
CA SER A 340 37.18 -21.15 5.38
C SER A 340 36.32 -20.40 6.41
N VAL A 341 36.40 -19.06 6.46
CA VAL A 341 35.59 -18.22 7.33
C VAL A 341 34.49 -17.57 6.47
N PRO A 342 33.21 -17.96 6.61
CA PRO A 342 32.13 -17.50 5.72
C PRO A 342 31.62 -16.11 6.12
N VAL A 343 32.53 -15.16 6.32
CA VAL A 343 32.23 -13.75 6.58
C VAL A 343 31.94 -13.06 5.25
N ARG A 344 31.00 -12.11 5.23
CA ARG A 344 30.63 -11.37 4.01
C ARG A 344 30.75 -9.85 4.15
N GLY A 345 30.89 -9.37 5.38
CA GLY A 345 31.18 -7.97 5.65
C GLY A 345 31.94 -7.78 6.96
N THR A 346 32.77 -6.74 7.00
CA THR A 346 33.70 -6.49 8.09
C THR A 346 33.64 -5.03 8.52
N PHE A 347 33.24 -4.80 9.76
CA PHE A 347 33.34 -3.51 10.44
C PHE A 347 34.69 -3.46 11.16
N VAL A 348 35.53 -2.48 10.82
CA VAL A 348 36.82 -2.27 11.48
C VAL A 348 36.89 -0.86 12.04
N ALA A 349 37.05 -0.74 13.35
CA ALA A 349 37.22 0.55 14.00
C ALA A 349 38.68 0.79 14.41
N MET A 350 39.20 2.00 14.23
CA MET A 350 40.39 2.52 14.94
C MET A 350 41.53 1.49 14.98
N SER A 351 41.87 0.93 13.81
CA SER A 351 42.76 -0.23 13.68
C SER A 351 43.91 0.06 12.72
N VAL A 352 45.00 -0.68 12.91
CA VAL A 352 46.06 -0.75 11.90
C VAL A 352 45.60 -1.57 10.70
N PHE A 353 46.10 -1.22 9.52
CA PHE A 353 46.00 -2.02 8.30
C PHE A 353 47.42 -2.35 7.82
N LYS A 354 47.69 -3.61 7.55
CA LYS A 354 49.03 -4.11 7.22
C LYS A 354 48.92 -5.12 6.07
N PRO A 355 48.82 -4.67 4.81
CA PRO A 355 48.52 -5.53 3.67
C PRO A 355 49.54 -6.67 3.51
N ASP A 356 50.82 -6.42 3.80
CA ASP A 356 51.90 -7.44 3.75
C ASP A 356 51.71 -8.60 4.76
N GLN A 357 50.79 -8.45 5.72
CA GLN A 357 50.46 -9.45 6.73
C GLN A 357 49.07 -10.05 6.51
N LEU A 358 48.40 -9.76 5.39
CA LEU A 358 47.09 -10.30 5.07
C LEU A 358 47.18 -11.43 4.05
N PRO A 359 46.17 -12.31 3.97
CA PRO A 359 45.97 -13.15 2.80
C PRO A 359 45.82 -12.29 1.52
N PRO A 360 45.92 -12.89 0.32
CA PRO A 360 45.85 -12.15 -0.95
C PRO A 360 44.58 -11.30 -1.08
N LEU A 361 44.75 -10.01 -1.43
CA LEU A 361 43.69 -9.01 -1.47
C LEU A 361 42.67 -9.24 -2.60
N GLU A 362 42.99 -10.04 -3.62
CA GLU A 362 42.07 -10.37 -4.73
C GLU A 362 40.75 -11.00 -4.25
N ARG A 363 40.76 -11.56 -3.03
CA ARG A 363 39.57 -12.13 -2.37
C ARG A 363 38.62 -11.08 -1.81
N ALA A 364 39.06 -9.82 -1.70
CA ALA A 364 38.25 -8.71 -1.20
C ALA A 364 37.03 -8.40 -2.09
N ARG A 365 37.08 -8.74 -3.40
CA ARG A 365 36.02 -8.44 -4.38
C ARG A 365 34.61 -8.82 -3.93
N THR A 366 34.47 -9.95 -3.25
CA THR A 366 33.16 -10.46 -2.79
C THR A 366 32.77 -10.01 -1.39
N HIS A 367 33.54 -9.08 -0.81
CA HIS A 367 33.38 -8.58 0.56
C HIS A 367 33.03 -7.10 0.60
N THR A 368 32.52 -6.69 1.76
CA THR A 368 32.16 -5.29 2.06
C THR A 368 32.86 -4.87 3.36
N TYR A 369 33.38 -3.66 3.40
CA TYR A 369 34.12 -3.12 4.53
C TYR A 369 33.54 -1.78 4.99
N PHE A 370 33.33 -1.65 6.28
CA PHE A 370 33.06 -0.36 6.90
C PHE A 370 34.19 -0.04 7.86
N ILE A 371 34.90 1.05 7.62
CA ILE A 371 36.09 1.46 8.36
C ILE A 371 35.72 2.73 9.13
N LEU A 372 35.81 2.68 10.45
CA LEU A 372 35.52 3.82 11.33
C LEU A 372 36.79 4.28 12.03
N HIS A 373 37.28 5.49 11.74
CA HIS A 373 38.59 5.92 12.27
C HIS A 373 38.59 7.38 12.71
N SER A 374 39.22 7.69 13.85
CA SER A 374 39.37 9.08 14.28
C SER A 374 40.63 9.71 13.67
N PRO A 375 40.55 10.90 13.05
CA PRO A 375 41.73 11.62 12.58
C PRO A 375 42.72 11.98 13.71
N GLN A 376 42.27 12.00 14.97
CA GLN A 376 43.09 12.30 16.14
C GLN A 376 43.59 11.04 16.87
N ASP A 377 43.40 9.85 16.29
CA ASP A 377 43.89 8.59 16.84
C ASP A 377 45.44 8.54 16.77
N PHE A 378 46.07 7.86 17.73
CA PHE A 378 47.50 7.57 17.66
C PHE A 378 47.84 6.59 16.53
N ILE A 379 46.88 5.76 16.10
CA ILE A 379 46.95 5.01 14.86
C ILE A 379 46.68 5.99 13.72
N PRO A 380 47.66 6.26 12.84
CA PRO A 380 47.50 7.28 11.81
C PRO A 380 46.34 6.99 10.87
N LEU A 381 45.51 8.01 10.59
CA LEU A 381 44.38 7.94 9.65
C LEU A 381 44.76 7.34 8.29
N ARG A 382 46.00 7.60 7.83
CA ARG A 382 46.53 7.04 6.57
C ARG A 382 46.39 5.52 6.47
N MET A 383 46.40 4.79 7.58
CA MET A 383 46.21 3.33 7.58
C MET A 383 44.77 2.96 7.19
N ALA A 384 43.79 3.73 7.64
CA ALA A 384 42.38 3.53 7.27
C ALA A 384 42.11 3.99 5.83
N GLU A 385 42.76 5.06 5.38
CA GLU A 385 42.73 5.50 3.98
C GLU A 385 43.36 4.46 3.06
N GLU A 386 44.53 3.93 3.42
CA GLU A 386 45.20 2.86 2.68
C GLU A 386 44.34 1.58 2.62
N ALA A 387 43.68 1.22 3.71
CA ALA A 387 42.73 0.12 3.73
C ALA A 387 41.55 0.36 2.77
N ARG A 388 40.96 1.57 2.79
CA ARG A 388 39.88 1.95 1.87
C ARG A 388 40.33 1.80 0.42
N ASP A 389 41.46 2.40 0.08
CA ASP A 389 41.94 2.48 -1.30
C ASP A 389 42.34 1.11 -1.82
N LEU A 390 43.17 0.36 -1.09
CA LEU A 390 43.62 -0.96 -1.56
C LEU A 390 42.49 -1.98 -1.63
N LEU A 391 41.56 -2.00 -0.67
CA LEU A 391 40.43 -2.95 -0.73
C LEU A 391 39.44 -2.57 -1.86
N ALA A 392 39.21 -1.28 -2.09
CA ALA A 392 38.39 -0.81 -3.20
C ALA A 392 39.02 -1.10 -4.56
N ASP A 393 40.34 -0.91 -4.71
CA ASP A 393 41.10 -1.25 -5.92
C ASP A 393 41.02 -2.76 -6.25
N HIS A 394 40.83 -3.61 -5.24
CA HIS A 394 40.60 -5.05 -5.41
C HIS A 394 39.10 -5.42 -5.52
N GLY A 395 38.24 -4.43 -5.73
CA GLY A 395 36.83 -4.59 -6.08
C GLY A 395 35.88 -4.78 -4.90
N ALA A 396 36.29 -4.49 -3.67
CA ALA A 396 35.38 -4.52 -2.52
C ALA A 396 34.50 -3.24 -2.45
N ALA A 397 33.31 -3.32 -1.83
CA ALA A 397 32.70 -2.09 -1.32
C ALA A 397 33.42 -1.66 -0.07
N VAL A 398 33.82 -0.40 0.01
CA VAL A 398 34.43 0.15 1.22
C VAL A 398 33.84 1.52 1.53
N GLU A 399 33.44 1.72 2.78
CA GLU A 399 33.12 3.04 3.32
C GLU A 399 34.10 3.37 4.45
N LEU A 400 34.73 4.54 4.36
CA LEU A 400 35.53 5.11 5.44
C LEU A 400 34.75 6.26 6.07
N ALA A 401 34.39 6.10 7.34
CA ALA A 401 33.77 7.13 8.16
C ALA A 401 34.74 7.62 9.24
N THR A 402 34.67 8.91 9.56
CA THR A 402 35.50 9.52 10.60
C THR A 402 34.66 10.07 11.75
N TYR A 403 35.28 10.18 12.91
CA TYR A 403 34.69 10.77 14.12
C TYR A 403 35.76 11.49 14.95
N ASP A 404 35.33 12.44 15.78
CA ASP A 404 36.23 13.16 16.67
C ASP A 404 36.44 12.41 18.00
N GLY A 405 37.66 12.49 18.54
CA GLY A 405 37.93 12.10 19.94
C GLY A 405 39.07 11.10 20.16
N GLY A 406 39.89 10.82 19.14
CA GLY A 406 41.09 9.98 19.25
C GLY A 406 40.79 8.49 19.35
N HIS A 407 41.72 7.73 19.93
CA HIS A 407 41.58 6.27 20.03
C HIS A 407 40.50 5.86 21.06
N GLY A 408 39.56 5.04 20.62
CA GLY A 408 38.46 4.52 21.44
C GLY A 408 37.09 4.99 20.98
N TRP A 409 36.04 4.31 21.47
CA TRP A 409 34.66 4.65 21.14
C TRP A 409 34.25 6.02 21.73
N ARG A 410 33.95 7.00 20.87
CA ARG A 410 33.54 8.37 21.22
C ARG A 410 32.31 8.80 20.42
N GLY A 411 31.64 9.86 20.87
CA GLY A 411 30.47 10.43 20.21
C GLY A 411 29.26 9.47 20.21
N ASP A 412 28.49 9.49 19.13
CA ASP A 412 27.36 8.56 18.93
C ASP A 412 27.87 7.18 18.49
N VAL A 413 28.39 6.42 19.47
CA VAL A 413 28.98 5.10 19.27
C VAL A 413 27.99 4.13 18.64
N PHE A 414 26.79 4.00 19.20
CA PHE A 414 25.80 3.02 18.72
C PHE A 414 25.18 3.44 17.39
N GLY A 415 24.97 4.74 17.14
CA GLY A 415 24.57 5.22 15.83
C GLY A 415 25.62 4.99 14.76
N SER A 416 26.91 5.16 15.09
CA SER A 416 28.01 4.88 14.17
C SER A 416 28.12 3.39 13.82
N ILE A 417 27.98 2.51 14.83
CA ILE A 417 27.94 1.06 14.60
C ILE A 417 26.73 0.69 13.75
N ARG A 418 25.54 1.20 14.07
CA ARG A 418 24.31 0.96 13.30
C ARG A 418 24.45 1.37 11.83
N ARG A 419 25.02 2.55 11.58
CA ARG A 419 25.31 3.03 10.20
C ARG A 419 26.22 2.04 9.46
N GLY A 420 27.30 1.61 10.10
CA GLY A 420 28.23 0.68 9.45
C GLY A 420 27.61 -0.68 9.19
N MET A 421 26.83 -1.23 10.14
CA MET A 421 26.11 -2.48 9.90
C MET A 421 25.10 -2.34 8.75
N ALA A 422 24.33 -1.24 8.69
CA ALA A 422 23.42 -0.98 7.58
C ALA A 422 24.16 -0.88 6.23
N PHE A 423 25.34 -0.26 6.19
CA PHE A 423 26.18 -0.23 5.00
C PHE A 423 26.63 -1.64 4.58
N LEU A 424 27.11 -2.44 5.54
CA LEU A 424 27.54 -3.82 5.27
C LEU A 424 26.39 -4.65 4.69
N GLU A 425 25.19 -4.54 5.25
CA GLU A 425 24.01 -5.26 4.79
C GLU A 425 23.56 -4.84 3.38
N ALA A 426 23.52 -3.54 3.11
CA ALA A 426 23.07 -3.02 1.83
C ALA A 426 24.00 -3.40 0.66
N ASN A 427 25.29 -3.58 0.95
CA ASN A 427 26.34 -3.80 -0.05
C ASN A 427 26.83 -5.25 -0.14
N VAL A 428 26.33 -6.15 0.72
CA VAL A 428 26.68 -7.57 0.64
C VAL A 428 26.17 -8.18 -0.68
N LEU A 429 27.03 -8.93 -1.36
CA LEU A 429 26.66 -9.57 -2.62
C LEU A 429 25.82 -10.83 -2.37
N ARG A 430 24.83 -11.03 -3.23
CA ARG A 430 23.90 -12.16 -3.22
C ARG A 430 23.61 -12.60 -4.64
N THR A 431 23.23 -13.85 -4.78
CA THR A 431 22.74 -14.40 -6.03
C THR A 431 21.22 -14.35 -6.04
N HIS A 432 20.68 -13.68 -7.05
CA HIS A 432 19.26 -13.55 -7.32
C HIS A 432 18.95 -14.23 -8.64
N VAL A 433 17.79 -14.87 -8.72
CA VAL A 433 17.37 -15.61 -9.91
C VAL A 433 16.06 -15.02 -10.40
N TYR A 434 16.05 -14.59 -11.65
CA TYR A 434 14.92 -13.97 -12.32
C TYR A 434 14.53 -14.77 -13.55
N LEU A 435 13.24 -14.80 -13.88
CA LEU A 435 12.77 -15.24 -15.19
C LEU A 435 13.13 -14.19 -16.23
N ILE A 436 13.72 -14.61 -17.34
CA ILE A 436 14.06 -13.72 -18.46
C ILE A 436 12.80 -13.11 -19.06
N SER A 437 11.68 -13.83 -19.11
CA SER A 437 10.39 -13.30 -19.57
C SER A 437 9.95 -12.08 -18.77
N ASP A 438 10.12 -12.12 -17.45
CA ASP A 438 9.68 -11.08 -16.54
C ASP A 438 10.54 -9.82 -16.70
N LEU A 439 11.85 -10.00 -16.85
CA LEU A 439 12.79 -8.91 -17.11
C LEU A 439 12.53 -8.28 -18.49
N LEU A 440 12.27 -9.10 -19.52
CA LEU A 440 11.98 -8.59 -20.86
C LEU A 440 10.66 -7.83 -20.93
N GLU A 441 9.61 -8.30 -20.25
CA GLU A 441 8.34 -7.58 -20.17
C GLU A 441 8.50 -6.18 -19.56
N ALA A 442 9.40 -6.05 -18.57
CA ALA A 442 9.69 -4.79 -17.90
C ALA A 442 10.62 -3.85 -18.70
N PHE A 443 11.60 -4.39 -19.44
CA PHE A 443 12.64 -3.61 -20.13
C PHE A 443 12.39 -3.40 -21.64
N ASP A 444 11.57 -4.23 -22.29
CA ASP A 444 11.18 -4.08 -23.70
C ASP A 444 9.69 -4.47 -23.92
N PRO A 445 8.76 -3.56 -23.57
CA PRO A 445 7.32 -3.82 -23.69
C PRO A 445 6.81 -3.88 -25.15
N SER A 446 7.68 -3.69 -26.15
CA SER A 446 7.31 -3.66 -27.56
C SER A 446 7.29 -5.04 -28.24
N ASN A 447 7.92 -6.06 -27.64
CA ASN A 447 8.04 -7.39 -28.27
C ASN A 447 8.25 -8.56 -27.27
N PRO A 448 7.19 -9.04 -26.58
CA PRO A 448 7.32 -10.04 -25.50
C PRO A 448 7.67 -11.47 -25.97
N SER A 449 7.84 -11.74 -27.27
CA SER A 449 7.93 -13.11 -27.81
C SER A 449 9.30 -13.50 -28.37
N TYR A 450 10.38 -12.76 -28.10
CA TYR A 450 11.72 -13.07 -28.62
C TYR A 450 12.77 -13.34 -27.54
N ALA A 451 12.99 -14.63 -27.23
CA ALA A 451 14.21 -15.08 -26.55
C ALA A 451 15.31 -15.35 -27.59
N GLY A 452 16.11 -14.34 -27.90
CA GLY A 452 17.30 -14.43 -28.75
C GLY A 452 18.47 -13.60 -28.19
N GLN A 453 19.68 -13.67 -28.75
CA GLN A 453 20.86 -12.95 -28.22
C GLN A 453 20.65 -11.42 -28.08
N GLN A 454 19.78 -10.80 -28.87
CA GLN A 454 19.42 -9.38 -28.74
C GLN A 454 18.69 -9.09 -27.41
N SER A 455 17.89 -10.04 -26.90
CA SER A 455 17.13 -9.90 -25.65
C SER A 455 18.02 -9.84 -24.40
N VAL A 456 19.18 -10.54 -24.41
CA VAL A 456 20.11 -10.55 -23.27
C VAL A 456 20.86 -9.22 -23.12
N ALA A 457 21.29 -8.61 -24.24
CA ALA A 457 21.96 -7.31 -24.20
C ALA A 457 21.04 -6.22 -23.63
N GLN A 458 19.75 -6.26 -23.99
CA GLN A 458 18.74 -5.33 -23.49
C GLN A 458 18.46 -5.52 -21.99
N ILE A 459 18.38 -6.77 -21.51
CA ILE A 459 18.24 -7.06 -20.08
C ILE A 459 19.43 -6.49 -19.30
N VAL A 460 20.65 -6.72 -19.79
CA VAL A 460 21.88 -6.21 -19.17
C VAL A 460 21.86 -4.68 -19.13
N GLU A 461 21.48 -4.02 -20.22
CA GLU A 461 21.36 -2.55 -20.28
C GLU A 461 20.27 -2.01 -19.36
N GLY A 462 19.09 -2.66 -19.31
CA GLY A 462 18.00 -2.31 -18.40
C GLY A 462 18.41 -2.42 -16.94
N ILE A 463 19.08 -3.52 -16.56
CA ILE A 463 19.63 -3.70 -15.22
C ILE A 463 20.65 -2.60 -14.90
N HIS A 464 21.61 -2.32 -15.80
CA HIS A 464 22.58 -1.25 -15.60
C HIS A 464 21.90 0.09 -15.33
N ASN A 465 20.87 0.44 -16.11
CA ASN A 465 20.15 1.70 -15.96
C ASN A 465 19.44 1.83 -14.61
N VAL A 466 18.87 0.73 -14.10
CA VAL A 466 18.17 0.72 -12.80
C VAL A 466 19.14 0.70 -11.61
N THR A 467 20.36 0.17 -11.79
CA THR A 467 21.27 -0.16 -10.69
C THR A 467 22.50 0.74 -10.56
N GLY A 468 22.46 1.98 -11.05
CA GLY A 468 23.56 2.95 -10.86
C GLY A 468 24.49 3.11 -12.06
N GLY A 469 24.17 2.47 -13.20
CA GLY A 469 24.89 2.60 -14.46
C GLY A 469 25.91 1.49 -14.70
N ARG A 470 26.52 1.52 -15.88
CA ARG A 470 27.40 0.47 -16.40
C ARG A 470 28.74 0.37 -15.64
N GLU A 471 29.26 1.48 -15.13
CA GLU A 471 30.54 1.55 -14.43
C GLU A 471 30.59 0.64 -13.18
N GLU A 472 29.48 0.54 -12.45
CA GLU A 472 29.38 -0.32 -11.26
C GLU A 472 29.57 -1.81 -11.59
N TRP A 473 29.13 -2.23 -12.77
CA TRP A 473 29.18 -3.62 -13.24
C TRP A 473 30.51 -3.95 -13.95
N GLU A 474 31.14 -2.97 -14.60
CA GLU A 474 32.44 -3.13 -15.26
C GLU A 474 33.59 -3.38 -14.26
N SER A 475 33.39 -3.05 -12.98
CA SER A 475 34.29 -3.45 -11.88
C SER A 475 34.46 -4.98 -11.73
N GLY A 476 33.54 -5.77 -12.31
CA GLY A 476 33.54 -7.23 -12.21
C GLY A 476 33.11 -7.76 -10.84
N ARG A 477 32.61 -6.89 -9.97
CA ARG A 477 32.05 -7.24 -8.66
C ARG A 477 30.64 -7.81 -8.76
N HIS A 478 29.84 -7.24 -9.66
CA HIS A 478 28.47 -7.67 -9.96
C HIS A 478 28.49 -8.47 -11.27
N THR A 479 27.72 -9.57 -11.34
CA THR A 479 27.68 -10.41 -12.55
C THR A 479 26.24 -10.73 -12.95
N ILE A 480 26.03 -10.93 -14.25
CA ILE A 480 24.76 -11.35 -14.83
C ILE A 480 25.08 -12.55 -15.73
N ASP A 481 24.55 -13.71 -15.37
CA ASP A 481 24.71 -14.94 -16.13
C ASP A 481 23.35 -15.42 -16.64
N VAL A 482 23.27 -15.84 -17.90
CA VAL A 482 22.05 -16.42 -18.47
C VAL A 482 22.15 -17.93 -18.47
N TRP A 483 21.15 -18.58 -17.88
CA TRP A 483 21.07 -20.03 -17.81
C TRP A 483 19.87 -20.57 -18.61
N ARG A 484 20.18 -21.44 -19.58
CA ARG A 484 19.21 -22.13 -20.46
C ARG A 484 18.21 -21.20 -21.15
N ASP A 485 18.62 -19.98 -21.48
CA ASP A 485 17.80 -18.95 -22.13
C ASP A 485 16.46 -18.65 -21.41
N ARG A 486 16.37 -19.01 -20.12
CA ARG A 486 15.16 -18.87 -19.31
C ARG A 486 15.39 -18.06 -18.05
N TRP A 487 16.57 -18.19 -17.45
CA TRP A 487 16.87 -17.60 -16.15
C TRP A 487 18.03 -16.64 -16.25
N ALA A 488 17.88 -15.46 -15.65
CA ALA A 488 18.98 -14.56 -15.38
C ALA A 488 19.42 -14.78 -13.92
N ILE A 489 20.67 -15.19 -13.74
CA ILE A 489 21.33 -15.35 -12.46
C ILE A 489 22.16 -14.08 -12.24
N ILE A 490 21.67 -13.22 -11.35
CA ILE A 490 22.28 -11.92 -11.08
C ILE A 490 22.99 -11.98 -9.74
N HIS A 491 24.30 -11.85 -9.74
CA HIS A 491 25.08 -11.68 -8.52
C HIS A 491 25.27 -10.19 -8.24
N THR A 492 24.53 -9.64 -7.28
CA THR A 492 24.53 -8.20 -7.00
C THR A 492 24.30 -7.86 -5.53
N SER A 493 24.43 -6.59 -5.17
CA SER A 493 24.21 -6.12 -3.80
C SER A 493 22.73 -6.14 -3.43
N ALA A 494 22.41 -6.25 -2.14
CA ALA A 494 21.03 -6.17 -1.66
C ALA A 494 20.34 -4.86 -2.10
N ARG A 495 21.09 -3.74 -2.11
CA ARG A 495 20.62 -2.45 -2.63
C ARG A 495 20.21 -2.51 -4.10
N ASN A 496 21.04 -3.11 -4.95
CA ASN A 496 20.75 -3.19 -6.39
C ASN A 496 19.63 -4.19 -6.69
N HIS A 497 19.58 -5.30 -5.94
CA HIS A 497 18.45 -6.21 -5.97
C HIS A 497 17.14 -5.48 -5.66
N GLN A 498 17.09 -4.71 -4.58
CA GLN A 498 15.88 -3.94 -4.22
C GLN A 498 15.48 -2.98 -5.34
N ARG A 499 16.43 -2.28 -5.96
CA ARG A 499 16.15 -1.39 -7.09
C ARG A 499 15.56 -2.13 -8.29
N ILE A 500 16.08 -3.31 -8.61
CA ILE A 500 15.55 -4.16 -9.67
C ILE A 500 14.12 -4.56 -9.33
N ASP A 501 13.86 -5.06 -8.12
CA ASP A 501 12.54 -5.50 -7.69
C ASP A 501 11.53 -4.35 -7.64
N ASP A 502 11.93 -3.18 -7.12
CA ASP A 502 11.10 -1.97 -7.11
C ASP A 502 10.72 -1.56 -8.54
N TYR A 503 11.68 -1.59 -9.48
CA TYR A 503 11.41 -1.29 -10.88
C TYR A 503 10.48 -2.32 -11.52
N LEU A 504 10.69 -3.62 -11.26
CA LEU A 504 9.82 -4.68 -11.75
C LEU A 504 8.40 -4.52 -11.20
N ASN A 505 8.26 -4.22 -9.92
CA ASN A 505 6.96 -3.97 -9.29
C ASN A 505 6.29 -2.72 -9.86
N GLN A 506 7.02 -1.61 -10.04
CA GLN A 506 6.51 -0.41 -10.71
C GLN A 506 6.09 -0.68 -12.17
N SER A 507 6.82 -1.54 -12.88
CA SER A 507 6.46 -1.94 -14.26
C SER A 507 5.24 -2.87 -14.31
N ARG A 508 4.93 -3.55 -13.21
CA ARG A 508 3.77 -4.43 -13.03
C ARG A 508 2.55 -3.68 -12.49
N GLU A 509 2.74 -2.62 -11.71
CA GLU A 509 1.70 -1.67 -11.32
C GLU A 509 1.23 -0.84 -12.53
N PRO A 510 -0.08 -0.61 -12.64
CA PRO A 510 -0.90 -1.23 -13.67
C PRO A 510 -0.69 -0.63 -15.06
N TYR A 511 -0.26 -1.47 -16.01
CA TYR A 511 -0.80 -1.37 -17.38
C TYR A 511 -2.32 -1.26 -17.25
N ARG A 512 -2.92 -0.18 -17.78
CA ARG A 512 -4.36 0.13 -17.61
C ARG A 512 -5.23 -0.95 -18.27
N ALA A 513 -5.39 -2.12 -17.66
CA ALA A 513 -6.50 -2.99 -17.93
C ALA A 513 -7.75 -2.27 -17.40
N SER A 514 -8.58 -1.80 -18.32
CA SER A 514 -9.93 -1.34 -18.03
C SER A 514 -10.88 -2.48 -18.39
N VAL A 515 -11.75 -2.88 -17.48
CA VAL A 515 -12.82 -3.82 -17.78
C VAL A 515 -13.98 -3.04 -18.37
N ALA A 516 -14.35 -3.33 -19.61
CA ALA A 516 -15.60 -2.88 -20.18
C ALA A 516 -16.69 -3.92 -19.91
N VAL A 517 -17.79 -3.53 -19.27
CA VAL A 517 -18.93 -4.40 -19.02
C VAL A 517 -20.11 -3.93 -19.86
N GLU A 518 -20.65 -4.84 -20.67
CA GLU A 518 -21.94 -4.67 -21.35
C GLU A 518 -22.98 -5.49 -20.59
N ALA A 519 -24.11 -4.88 -20.21
CA ALA A 519 -25.17 -5.58 -19.51
C ALA A 519 -26.51 -5.41 -20.24
N LYS A 520 -27.28 -6.50 -20.32
CA LYS A 520 -28.63 -6.56 -20.89
C LYS A 520 -29.57 -7.17 -19.88
N PHE A 521 -30.76 -6.62 -19.78
CA PHE A 521 -31.70 -6.91 -18.70
C PHE A 521 -33.00 -7.38 -19.29
N VAL A 522 -33.54 -8.46 -18.71
CA VAL A 522 -34.82 -9.01 -19.16
C VAL A 522 -35.70 -9.31 -17.95
N THR A 523 -36.76 -8.52 -17.80
CA THR A 523 -37.86 -8.82 -16.90
C THR A 523 -38.85 -9.73 -17.61
N VAL A 524 -39.21 -10.85 -16.98
CA VAL A 524 -40.20 -11.79 -17.53
C VAL A 524 -41.28 -12.04 -16.48
N ASP A 525 -42.54 -11.80 -16.83
CA ASP A 525 -43.68 -12.22 -16.01
C ASP A 525 -43.81 -13.76 -16.06
N LEU A 526 -43.66 -14.39 -14.89
CA LEU A 526 -43.64 -15.85 -14.73
C LEU A 526 -45.03 -16.51 -14.73
N ASN A 527 -46.10 -15.79 -15.07
CA ASN A 527 -47.37 -16.42 -15.43
C ASN A 527 -47.24 -17.36 -16.65
N ASP A 528 -46.15 -17.28 -17.43
CA ASP A 528 -45.78 -18.22 -18.51
C ASP A 528 -44.72 -19.27 -18.05
N ARG A 529 -44.87 -19.71 -16.79
CA ARG A 529 -43.93 -20.54 -15.99
C ARG A 529 -43.41 -21.79 -16.69
N ASP A 530 -44.19 -22.40 -17.57
CA ASP A 530 -43.85 -23.65 -18.26
C ASP A 530 -42.87 -23.44 -19.43
N LYS A 531 -42.88 -22.27 -20.07
CA LYS A 531 -41.96 -21.97 -21.19
C LYS A 531 -40.53 -21.68 -20.71
N LEU A 532 -40.40 -21.08 -19.54
CA LEU A 532 -39.10 -20.80 -18.90
C LEU A 532 -38.54 -22.00 -18.13
N ARG A 533 -39.39 -22.84 -17.50
CA ARG A 533 -38.94 -24.06 -16.81
C ARG A 533 -38.24 -25.03 -17.74
N GLN A 534 -38.67 -25.18 -18.99
CA GLN A 534 -37.92 -25.97 -19.98
C GLN A 534 -36.53 -25.40 -20.31
N TRP A 535 -36.28 -24.11 -20.07
CA TRP A 535 -35.01 -23.44 -20.36
C TRP A 535 -34.01 -23.53 -19.20
N THR A 536 -34.50 -23.69 -17.97
CA THR A 536 -33.67 -23.95 -16.77
C THR A 536 -33.57 -25.43 -16.41
N ALA A 537 -34.41 -26.31 -16.98
CA ALA A 537 -34.54 -27.75 -16.65
C ALA A 537 -33.34 -28.64 -17.02
N GLU A 538 -32.23 -28.08 -17.53
CA GLU A 538 -30.93 -28.74 -17.47
C GLU A 538 -30.11 -28.05 -16.36
N ASP A 539 -30.32 -28.52 -15.13
CA ASP A 539 -29.82 -28.02 -13.84
C ASP A 539 -28.29 -27.84 -13.73
N LYS A 540 -27.73 -26.88 -14.45
CA LYS A 540 -26.33 -26.43 -14.29
C LYS A 540 -26.21 -25.00 -13.79
N MET A 541 -27.31 -24.41 -13.30
CA MET A 541 -27.19 -23.12 -12.59
C MET A 541 -26.61 -23.36 -11.20
N HIS A 542 -25.56 -22.62 -10.84
CA HIS A 542 -25.00 -22.66 -9.49
C HIS A 542 -25.89 -21.82 -8.57
N GLN A 543 -26.45 -22.43 -7.53
CA GLN A 543 -27.33 -21.76 -6.58
C GLN A 543 -26.51 -21.18 -5.43
N SER A 544 -26.78 -19.92 -5.10
CA SER A 544 -26.29 -19.26 -3.89
C SER A 544 -27.25 -19.50 -2.71
N ASP A 545 -26.74 -19.32 -1.49
CA ASP A 545 -27.51 -19.48 -0.25
C ASP A 545 -28.72 -18.52 -0.18
N ASP A 546 -28.65 -17.38 -0.87
CA ASP A 546 -29.71 -16.34 -0.93
C ASP A 546 -30.78 -16.63 -2.01
N GLY A 547 -30.71 -17.77 -2.71
CA GLY A 547 -31.69 -18.19 -3.72
C GLY A 547 -31.52 -17.58 -5.11
N ALA A 548 -30.47 -16.76 -5.31
CA ALA A 548 -30.01 -16.35 -6.63
C ALA A 548 -29.23 -17.48 -7.31
N ALA A 549 -29.30 -17.56 -8.64
CA ALA A 549 -28.65 -18.62 -9.41
C ALA A 549 -27.88 -18.06 -10.61
N THR A 550 -26.73 -18.65 -10.97
CA THR A 550 -25.87 -18.20 -12.08
C THR A 550 -25.51 -19.28 -13.10
N ARG A 551 -25.21 -18.88 -14.33
CA ARG A 551 -24.61 -19.73 -15.37
C ARG A 551 -23.83 -18.91 -16.41
N ILE A 552 -22.67 -19.41 -16.84
CA ILE A 552 -21.92 -18.84 -17.97
C ILE A 552 -22.44 -19.44 -19.27
N LEU A 553 -22.73 -18.57 -20.24
CA LEU A 553 -23.23 -18.89 -21.58
C LEU A 553 -22.13 -18.67 -22.62
N THR A 554 -22.06 -19.57 -23.58
CA THR A 554 -21.31 -19.38 -24.83
C THR A 554 -21.96 -18.26 -25.68
N PRO A 555 -21.23 -17.67 -26.64
CA PRO A 555 -21.78 -16.65 -27.53
C PRO A 555 -23.06 -17.09 -28.26
N ASP A 556 -23.09 -18.32 -28.78
CA ASP A 556 -24.24 -18.87 -29.51
C ASP A 556 -25.45 -19.08 -28.60
N GLU A 557 -25.23 -19.58 -27.38
CA GLU A 557 -26.29 -19.71 -26.36
C GLU A 557 -26.87 -18.35 -25.98
N ALA A 558 -26.01 -17.33 -25.81
CA ALA A 558 -26.43 -15.99 -25.48
C ALA A 558 -27.25 -15.34 -26.61
N GLU A 559 -26.84 -15.50 -27.87
CA GLU A 559 -27.56 -14.96 -29.03
C GLU A 559 -28.91 -15.66 -29.23
N ALA A 560 -28.94 -17.00 -29.13
CA ALA A 560 -30.18 -17.77 -29.21
C ALA A 560 -31.17 -17.41 -28.09
N LEU A 561 -30.67 -17.21 -26.87
CA LEU A 561 -31.49 -16.76 -25.74
C LEU A 561 -32.07 -15.36 -26.00
N MET A 562 -31.27 -14.41 -26.46
CA MET A 562 -31.73 -13.06 -26.78
C MET A 562 -32.81 -13.03 -27.86
N GLY A 563 -32.63 -13.76 -28.96
CA GLY A 563 -33.63 -13.84 -30.04
C GLY A 563 -34.96 -14.45 -29.57
N ARG A 564 -34.91 -15.41 -28.63
CA ARG A 564 -36.12 -16.00 -28.03
C ARG A 564 -36.78 -15.07 -27.03
N LEU A 565 -36.03 -14.38 -26.17
CA LEU A 565 -36.59 -13.42 -25.22
C LEU A 565 -37.36 -12.32 -25.98
N GLN A 566 -36.80 -11.79 -27.07
CA GLN A 566 -37.50 -10.85 -27.95
C GLN A 566 -38.84 -11.36 -28.53
N SER A 567 -39.04 -12.69 -28.60
CA SER A 567 -40.30 -13.28 -29.08
C SER A 567 -41.40 -13.37 -28.01
N ILE A 568 -41.08 -13.14 -26.73
CA ILE A 568 -42.04 -13.19 -25.62
C ILE A 568 -42.71 -11.82 -25.47
N ARG A 569 -44.03 -11.77 -25.71
CA ARG A 569 -44.84 -10.53 -25.70
C ARG A 569 -44.81 -9.72 -24.40
N SER A 570 -44.45 -10.33 -23.27
CA SER A 570 -44.41 -9.70 -21.94
C SER A 570 -43.00 -9.45 -21.42
N SER A 571 -41.97 -9.62 -22.25
CA SER A 571 -40.59 -9.35 -21.85
C SER A 571 -40.16 -7.94 -22.24
N SER A 572 -39.52 -7.23 -21.32
CA SER A 572 -38.88 -5.95 -21.60
C SER A 572 -37.37 -6.13 -21.63
N VAL A 573 -36.76 -5.76 -22.75
CA VAL A 573 -35.30 -5.76 -22.92
C VAL A 573 -34.79 -4.34 -22.73
N CYS A 574 -34.16 -4.09 -21.59
CA CYS A 574 -33.52 -2.80 -21.35
C CYS A 574 -32.04 -2.90 -21.70
N GLN A 575 -31.58 -2.03 -22.60
CA GLN A 575 -30.16 -1.86 -22.84
C GLN A 575 -29.56 -1.02 -21.72
N ALA A 576 -28.58 -1.57 -20.99
CA ALA A 576 -27.77 -0.76 -20.09
C ALA A 576 -26.55 -0.20 -20.83
N PRO A 577 -25.96 0.90 -20.34
CA PRO A 577 -24.75 1.46 -20.95
C PRO A 577 -23.59 0.46 -20.89
N ARG A 578 -22.73 0.49 -21.91
CA ARG A 578 -21.40 -0.11 -21.83
C ARG A 578 -20.58 0.73 -20.85
N ILE A 579 -20.19 0.15 -19.73
CA ILE A 579 -19.42 0.85 -18.69
C ILE A 579 -17.96 0.43 -18.81
N LEU A 580 -17.05 1.40 -18.71
CA LEU A 580 -15.61 1.17 -18.67
C LEU A 580 -15.11 1.47 -17.25
N ALA A 581 -14.67 0.45 -16.51
CA ALA A 581 -14.06 0.61 -15.19
C ALA A 581 -12.57 0.26 -15.23
N PRO A 582 -11.68 1.05 -14.62
CA PRO A 582 -10.31 0.61 -14.32
C PRO A 582 -10.30 -0.63 -13.42
N HIS A 583 -9.25 -1.46 -13.50
CA HIS A 583 -9.04 -2.57 -12.56
C HIS A 583 -9.12 -2.10 -11.09
N GLY A 584 -9.76 -2.89 -10.21
CA GLY A 584 -9.98 -2.54 -8.80
C GLY A 584 -11.11 -1.54 -8.54
N MET A 585 -11.72 -0.95 -9.58
CA MET A 585 -12.81 0.01 -9.42
C MET A 585 -14.18 -0.69 -9.43
N PRO A 586 -15.09 -0.33 -8.52
CA PRO A 586 -16.44 -0.86 -8.55
C PRO A 586 -17.22 -0.36 -9.77
N LEU A 587 -18.10 -1.21 -10.27
CA LEU A 587 -19.08 -0.92 -11.31
C LEU A 587 -20.45 -0.71 -10.67
N GLU A 588 -21.19 0.27 -11.18
CA GLU A 588 -22.58 0.50 -10.80
C GLU A 588 -23.43 0.58 -12.08
N ILE A 589 -24.42 -0.30 -12.19
CA ILE A 589 -25.32 -0.39 -13.33
C ILE A 589 -26.75 -0.22 -12.83
N THR A 590 -27.35 0.93 -13.09
CA THR A 590 -28.76 1.21 -12.75
C THR A 590 -29.65 0.94 -13.96
N VAL A 591 -30.73 0.17 -13.79
CA VAL A 591 -31.60 -0.22 -14.91
C VAL A 591 -33.07 -0.02 -14.63
N PRO A 592 -33.81 0.72 -15.50
CA PRO A 592 -35.26 0.72 -15.49
C PRO A 592 -35.81 -0.50 -16.27
N SER A 593 -36.95 -1.08 -15.87
CA SER A 593 -37.71 -2.02 -16.72
C SER A 593 -38.81 -1.28 -17.52
N SER A 594 -39.09 -1.66 -18.77
CA SER A 594 -40.09 -1.00 -19.62
C SER A 594 -41.42 -1.77 -19.81
N ASP A 595 -42.49 -1.00 -20.04
CA ASP A 595 -43.87 -1.29 -20.48
C ASP A 595 -44.92 -1.86 -19.50
N PRO A 596 -46.04 -1.12 -19.25
CA PRO A 596 -47.28 -1.67 -18.74
C PRO A 596 -48.04 -2.39 -19.87
N LEU A 597 -48.58 -3.57 -19.57
CA LEU A 597 -49.47 -4.29 -20.47
C LEU A 597 -50.84 -3.57 -20.51
N GLU A 598 -51.18 -2.90 -21.62
CA GLU A 598 -52.58 -2.54 -21.87
C GLU A 598 -53.37 -3.82 -22.16
N LEU A 599 -54.15 -4.30 -21.19
CA LEU A 599 -55.24 -5.23 -21.46
C LEU A 599 -56.50 -4.44 -21.80
N PRO A 600 -57.26 -4.81 -22.85
CA PRO A 600 -58.58 -4.21 -23.07
C PRO A 600 -59.44 -4.41 -21.82
N LEU A 601 -59.96 -3.31 -21.30
CA LEU A 601 -60.94 -3.22 -20.24
C LEU A 601 -62.15 -4.12 -20.55
N ILE A 602 -62.39 -5.11 -19.69
CA ILE A 602 -63.72 -5.69 -19.44
C ILE A 602 -63.90 -5.74 -17.93
N ASP A 603 -65.06 -5.22 -17.49
CA ASP A 603 -65.47 -4.80 -16.15
C ASP A 603 -65.30 -5.82 -14.99
N ASP A 604 -65.08 -5.24 -13.80
CA ASP A 604 -65.20 -5.77 -12.42
C ASP A 604 -63.92 -6.41 -11.77
N PRO A 605 -63.66 -6.18 -10.44
CA PRO A 605 -62.87 -5.07 -9.90
C PRO A 605 -62.05 -5.47 -8.63
N THR A 606 -61.80 -6.75 -8.38
CA THR A 606 -61.16 -7.25 -7.14
C THR A 606 -60.24 -8.42 -7.50
N THR A 607 -58.94 -8.32 -7.71
CA THR A 607 -57.95 -7.35 -7.24
C THR A 607 -56.81 -7.52 -8.24
N ARG A 608 -56.65 -6.57 -9.16
CA ARG A 608 -55.51 -6.48 -10.06
C ARG A 608 -54.67 -5.31 -9.57
N VAL A 609 -53.59 -5.59 -8.86
CA VAL A 609 -52.54 -4.59 -8.66
C VAL A 609 -51.43 -4.95 -9.64
N ALA A 610 -51.53 -4.42 -10.86
CA ALA A 610 -50.34 -4.25 -11.66
C ALA A 610 -49.41 -3.36 -10.83
N VAL A 611 -48.24 -3.87 -10.45
CA VAL A 611 -47.16 -3.05 -9.89
C VAL A 611 -46.18 -2.83 -11.03
N PRO A 612 -46.22 -1.69 -11.73
CA PRO A 612 -45.36 -1.46 -12.86
C PRO A 612 -44.04 -0.83 -12.40
N ILE A 613 -42.98 -1.36 -13.00
CA ILE A 613 -41.60 -0.90 -13.01
C ILE A 613 -40.83 -1.09 -11.70
N ALA A 614 -39.89 -2.03 -11.79
CA ALA A 614 -38.91 -2.37 -10.78
C ALA A 614 -37.52 -1.91 -11.28
N CYS A 615 -36.91 -0.92 -10.64
CA CYS A 615 -35.53 -0.54 -10.98
C CYS A 615 -34.52 -1.43 -10.24
N ALA A 616 -33.87 -2.40 -10.88
CA ALA A 616 -32.81 -3.15 -10.19
C ALA A 616 -31.47 -2.41 -10.34
N MET A 617 -30.83 -2.10 -9.21
CA MET A 617 -29.46 -1.60 -9.19
C MET A 617 -28.50 -2.78 -9.06
N LEU A 618 -27.55 -2.91 -9.99
CA LEU A 618 -26.42 -3.82 -9.86
C LEU A 618 -25.23 -3.04 -9.32
N THR A 619 -24.87 -3.26 -8.06
CA THR A 619 -23.59 -2.80 -7.51
C THR A 619 -22.60 -3.96 -7.50
N GLY A 620 -21.37 -3.69 -7.93
CA GLY A 620 -20.43 -4.76 -8.17
C GLY A 620 -18.97 -4.36 -8.29
N GLN A 621 -18.07 -5.32 -8.24
CA GLN A 621 -16.66 -5.15 -8.61
C GLN A 621 -16.37 -6.04 -9.83
N ALA A 622 -15.54 -5.54 -10.74
CA ALA A 622 -15.01 -6.35 -11.83
C ALA A 622 -13.49 -6.27 -11.82
N ASP A 623 -12.87 -7.37 -11.45
CA ASP A 623 -11.43 -7.48 -11.44
C ASP A 623 -10.96 -8.41 -12.54
N ALA A 624 -10.18 -7.86 -13.47
CA ALA A 624 -9.42 -8.68 -14.40
C ALA A 624 -8.48 -9.57 -13.60
N SER A 625 -8.45 -10.86 -13.92
CA SER A 625 -7.53 -11.81 -13.34
C SER A 625 -6.07 -11.40 -13.61
N PRO A 626 -5.10 -11.81 -12.77
CA PRO A 626 -3.68 -11.50 -13.00
C PRO A 626 -3.16 -11.95 -14.37
N ASP A 627 -3.70 -13.05 -14.90
CA ASP A 627 -3.39 -13.59 -16.23
C ASP A 627 -4.19 -12.94 -17.38
N ARG A 628 -5.12 -12.03 -17.06
CA ARG A 628 -5.99 -11.29 -18.00
C ARG A 628 -6.86 -12.19 -18.89
N HIS A 629 -7.24 -13.36 -18.41
CA HIS A 629 -8.12 -14.29 -19.14
C HIS A 629 -9.56 -14.35 -18.59
N SER A 630 -9.80 -13.86 -17.39
CA SER A 630 -11.12 -13.81 -16.78
C SER A 630 -11.36 -12.51 -16.02
N VAL A 631 -12.63 -12.28 -15.67
CA VAL A 631 -13.10 -11.16 -14.86
C VAL A 631 -13.90 -11.72 -13.70
N THR A 632 -13.48 -11.47 -12.47
CA THR A 632 -14.27 -11.76 -11.27
C THR A 632 -15.35 -10.69 -11.15
N LEU A 633 -16.62 -11.09 -11.24
CA LEU A 633 -17.77 -10.20 -11.11
C LEU A 633 -18.48 -10.45 -9.79
N THR A 634 -18.58 -9.43 -8.94
CA THR A 634 -19.55 -9.38 -7.84
C THR A 634 -20.75 -8.54 -8.29
N ALA A 635 -21.97 -9.02 -8.08
CA ALA A 635 -23.21 -8.38 -8.50
C ALA A 635 -24.23 -8.45 -7.36
N VAL A 636 -24.67 -7.30 -6.86
CA VAL A 636 -25.71 -7.18 -5.83
C VAL A 636 -26.91 -6.47 -6.44
N ALA A 637 -28.10 -7.07 -6.36
CA ALA A 637 -29.33 -6.44 -6.79
C ALA A 637 -29.95 -5.60 -5.66
N GLU A 638 -29.80 -4.28 -5.69
CA GLU A 638 -30.29 -3.36 -4.64
C GLU A 638 -31.47 -2.48 -5.14
N HIS A 639 -32.29 -2.00 -4.21
CA HIS A 639 -33.28 -0.92 -4.37
C HIS A 639 -34.22 -0.99 -5.58
N ILE A 640 -35.11 -1.98 -5.60
CA ILE A 640 -36.16 -2.04 -6.61
C ILE A 640 -37.30 -1.06 -6.27
N ILE A 641 -37.22 0.13 -6.88
CA ILE A 641 -38.17 1.23 -6.73
C ILE A 641 -39.33 1.08 -7.72
N GLY A 642 -40.57 1.21 -7.21
CA GLY A 642 -41.77 1.44 -8.01
C GLY A 642 -41.80 2.86 -8.55
N LEU A 643 -41.44 3.06 -9.83
CA LEU A 643 -41.31 4.41 -10.41
C LEU A 643 -42.60 5.24 -10.41
N GLU A 644 -43.77 4.59 -10.30
CA GLU A 644 -45.09 5.27 -10.28
C GLU A 644 -45.41 5.97 -8.96
N GLN A 645 -44.80 5.52 -7.85
CA GLN A 645 -45.01 6.08 -6.51
C GLN A 645 -43.89 7.06 -6.10
N PHE A 646 -42.79 7.11 -6.86
CA PHE A 646 -41.68 8.00 -6.55
C PHE A 646 -42.02 9.45 -6.88
N ASN A 647 -42.28 10.24 -5.84
CA ASN A 647 -42.38 11.68 -5.92
C ASN A 647 -41.01 12.30 -5.56
N PRO A 648 -40.26 12.90 -6.49
CA PRO A 648 -38.99 13.54 -6.16
C PRO A 648 -39.13 14.78 -5.26
N ALA A 649 -40.37 15.26 -5.01
CA ALA A 649 -40.64 16.23 -3.96
C ALA A 649 -40.66 15.61 -2.54
N GLU A 650 -40.88 14.28 -2.44
CA GLU A 650 -40.99 13.49 -1.20
C GLU A 650 -40.23 12.16 -1.37
N PRO A 651 -38.88 12.18 -1.44
CA PRO A 651 -38.06 11.03 -1.84
C PRO A 651 -37.96 9.89 -0.80
N ASP A 652 -38.52 10.07 0.41
CA ASP A 652 -38.25 9.23 1.58
C ASP A 652 -39.22 8.02 1.74
N ASP A 653 -40.32 7.97 0.99
CA ASP A 653 -41.39 6.94 1.10
C ASP A 653 -41.23 5.74 0.13
N LEU A 654 -40.00 5.24 -0.05
CA LEU A 654 -39.71 4.20 -1.05
C LEU A 654 -39.88 2.75 -0.55
N PRO A 655 -40.68 1.89 -1.22
CA PRO A 655 -40.60 0.44 -1.05
C PRO A 655 -39.24 -0.05 -1.56
N GLN A 656 -38.49 -0.79 -0.73
CA GLN A 656 -37.23 -1.42 -1.13
C GLN A 656 -37.48 -2.92 -1.40
N LEU A 657 -36.63 -3.60 -2.18
CA LEU A 657 -36.67 -5.07 -2.31
C LEU A 657 -35.33 -5.65 -1.83
N ALA A 658 -35.35 -6.88 -1.29
CA ALA A 658 -34.20 -7.53 -0.68
C ALA A 658 -33.05 -7.81 -1.67
N ALA A 659 -31.81 -7.65 -1.20
CA ALA A 659 -30.60 -7.82 -1.99
C ALA A 659 -30.13 -9.27 -2.06
N ALA A 660 -29.64 -9.69 -3.22
CA ALA A 660 -28.91 -10.96 -3.38
C ALA A 660 -27.56 -10.65 -4.04
N ALA A 661 -26.47 -11.14 -3.44
CA ALA A 661 -25.11 -10.97 -3.93
C ALA A 661 -24.63 -12.22 -4.67
N VAL A 662 -24.00 -12.02 -5.82
CA VAL A 662 -23.49 -13.09 -6.67
C VAL A 662 -22.05 -12.78 -7.03
N THR A 663 -21.12 -13.68 -6.74
CA THR A 663 -19.71 -13.55 -7.15
C THR A 663 -19.33 -14.70 -8.09
N GLN A 664 -18.79 -14.38 -9.27
CA GLN A 664 -18.46 -15.37 -10.30
C GLN A 664 -17.27 -14.93 -11.16
N ASP A 665 -16.33 -15.85 -11.40
CA ASP A 665 -15.29 -15.68 -12.42
C ASP A 665 -15.86 -15.95 -13.81
N VAL A 666 -15.75 -14.96 -14.70
CA VAL A 666 -16.28 -14.99 -16.07
C VAL A 666 -15.14 -14.85 -17.07
N PRO A 667 -14.92 -15.84 -17.97
CA PRO A 667 -13.91 -15.71 -19.02
C PRO A 667 -14.14 -14.47 -19.90
N ASP A 668 -13.06 -13.86 -20.40
CA ASP A 668 -13.14 -12.66 -21.24
C ASP A 668 -14.08 -12.85 -22.44
N GLY A 669 -15.04 -11.92 -22.59
CA GLY A 669 -16.02 -11.92 -23.68
C GLY A 669 -17.19 -12.90 -23.56
N GLN A 670 -17.23 -13.78 -22.54
CA GLN A 670 -18.37 -14.68 -22.30
C GLN A 670 -19.51 -13.96 -21.56
N THR A 671 -20.72 -14.56 -21.59
CA THR A 671 -21.92 -13.93 -21.02
C THR A 671 -22.36 -14.67 -19.76
N LEU A 672 -22.41 -13.98 -18.63
CA LEU A 672 -22.97 -14.46 -17.36
C LEU A 672 -24.48 -14.21 -17.31
N LEU A 673 -25.27 -15.26 -17.07
CA LEU A 673 -26.69 -15.20 -16.77
C LEU A 673 -26.89 -15.29 -15.25
N ILE A 674 -27.61 -14.33 -14.66
CA ILE A 674 -27.99 -14.30 -13.24
C ILE A 674 -29.52 -14.33 -13.13
N SER A 675 -30.05 -15.13 -12.23
CA SER A 675 -31.48 -15.18 -11.86
C SER A 675 -31.64 -14.78 -10.40
N VAL A 676 -32.38 -13.71 -10.13
CA VAL A 676 -32.58 -13.15 -8.79
C VAL A 676 -34.06 -13.22 -8.42
N PRO A 677 -34.46 -13.90 -7.34
CA PRO A 677 -35.83 -13.83 -6.82
C PRO A 677 -36.10 -12.46 -6.18
N PHE A 678 -37.32 -11.91 -6.31
CA PHE A 678 -37.71 -10.66 -5.65
C PHE A 678 -39.14 -10.67 -5.10
N GLN A 679 -39.39 -9.88 -4.06
CA GLN A 679 -40.70 -9.68 -3.41
C GLN A 679 -40.82 -8.25 -2.86
N THR A 680 -42.03 -7.68 -2.89
CA THR A 680 -42.34 -6.33 -2.35
C THR A 680 -42.19 -6.29 -0.84
N VAL A 681 -41.31 -5.41 -0.33
CA VAL A 681 -41.16 -5.16 1.11
C VAL A 681 -41.31 -3.67 1.43
N ARG A 682 -41.76 -3.34 2.64
CA ARG A 682 -41.89 -1.97 3.15
C ARG A 682 -41.02 -1.79 4.39
N PRO A 683 -40.39 -0.62 4.60
CA PRO A 683 -39.65 -0.34 5.82
C PRO A 683 -40.63 -0.30 7.01
N VAL A 684 -40.28 -0.95 8.11
CA VAL A 684 -41.10 -0.99 9.33
C VAL A 684 -40.35 -0.58 10.60
N ALA A 685 -39.01 -0.70 10.60
CA ALA A 685 -38.14 -0.27 11.70
C ALA A 685 -36.70 -0.06 11.21
N ALA A 686 -35.79 0.28 12.12
CA ALA A 686 -34.34 0.24 11.88
C ALA A 686 -33.66 -0.51 13.03
N LYS A 687 -32.68 -1.35 12.72
CA LYS A 687 -31.92 -2.16 13.68
C LYS A 687 -30.48 -1.67 13.76
N ALA A 688 -30.02 -1.39 14.96
CA ALA A 688 -28.61 -1.13 15.23
C ALA A 688 -27.78 -2.41 14.97
N VAL A 689 -26.86 -2.34 14.01
CA VAL A 689 -25.84 -3.35 13.73
C VAL A 689 -24.50 -2.77 14.14
N LYS A 690 -23.83 -3.44 15.08
CA LYS A 690 -22.54 -2.98 15.60
C LYS A 690 -21.43 -3.59 14.75
N ASN A 691 -20.75 -2.78 13.95
CA ASN A 691 -19.62 -3.22 13.15
C ASN A 691 -18.30 -3.05 13.92
N PRO A 692 -17.34 -4.01 13.81
CA PRO A 692 -16.10 -3.98 14.59
C PRO A 692 -15.15 -2.82 14.24
N SER A 693 -15.24 -2.27 13.02
CA SER A 693 -14.34 -1.24 12.49
C SER A 693 -14.92 0.18 12.47
N ASP A 694 -16.25 0.32 12.35
CA ASP A 694 -16.87 1.60 11.92
C ASP A 694 -18.01 2.10 12.84
N GLY A 695 -18.20 1.50 14.01
CA GLY A 695 -19.24 1.91 14.96
C GLY A 695 -20.60 1.21 14.75
N VAL A 696 -21.70 1.87 15.14
CA VAL A 696 -23.06 1.31 15.03
C VAL A 696 -23.71 1.80 13.74
N THR A 697 -23.91 0.90 12.78
CA THR A 697 -24.66 1.14 11.54
C THR A 697 -26.10 0.70 11.72
N PHE A 698 -27.09 1.53 11.38
CA PHE A 698 -28.49 1.15 11.47
C PHE A 698 -28.98 0.59 10.14
N GLU A 699 -29.40 -0.67 10.13
CA GLU A 699 -29.99 -1.31 8.96
C GLU A 699 -31.51 -1.19 9.02
N PRO A 700 -32.19 -0.66 7.98
CA PRO A 700 -33.64 -0.66 7.93
C PRO A 700 -34.18 -2.10 7.96
N VAL A 701 -35.16 -2.33 8.82
CA VAL A 701 -35.91 -3.59 8.92
C VAL A 701 -37.11 -3.49 8.01
N PHE A 702 -37.19 -4.42 7.06
CA PHE A 702 -38.27 -4.49 6.09
C PHE A 702 -39.20 -5.66 6.35
N GLU A 703 -40.51 -5.45 6.17
CA GLU A 703 -41.52 -6.51 6.19
C GLU A 703 -42.13 -6.71 4.80
N PRO A 704 -42.44 -7.95 4.40
CA PRO A 704 -43.20 -8.21 3.18
C PRO A 704 -44.53 -7.48 3.16
N VAL A 705 -44.88 -6.87 2.02
CA VAL A 705 -46.24 -6.40 1.78
C VAL A 705 -47.08 -7.65 1.47
N GLU A 706 -48.00 -8.04 2.36
CA GLU A 706 -48.89 -9.18 2.14
C GLU A 706 -49.82 -8.97 0.93
N CYS A 707 -49.34 -9.31 -0.27
CA CYS A 707 -50.19 -9.66 -1.41
C CYS A 707 -50.34 -11.19 -1.39
N GLY A 708 -51.51 -11.69 -1.02
CA GLY A 708 -51.75 -13.12 -0.80
C GLY A 708 -51.26 -14.03 -1.93
N SER A 709 -50.74 -15.23 -1.59
CA SER A 709 -50.34 -16.34 -2.48
C SER A 709 -49.72 -16.00 -3.86
N GLU A 710 -49.06 -14.86 -4.04
CA GLU A 710 -48.44 -14.52 -5.31
C GLU A 710 -47.21 -15.40 -5.56
N PRO A 711 -46.98 -15.86 -6.81
CA PRO A 711 -45.77 -16.59 -7.16
C PRO A 711 -44.54 -15.68 -7.03
N GLN A 712 -43.48 -16.19 -6.40
CA GLN A 712 -42.18 -15.53 -6.26
C GLN A 712 -41.66 -15.09 -7.65
N ARG A 713 -41.55 -13.77 -7.87
CA ARG A 713 -41.12 -13.19 -9.16
C ARG A 713 -39.60 -13.30 -9.29
N ARG A 714 -39.07 -13.35 -10.52
CA ARG A 714 -37.61 -13.40 -10.79
C ARG A 714 -37.17 -12.37 -11.82
N LEU A 715 -35.99 -11.82 -11.61
CA LEU A 715 -35.27 -10.96 -12.54
C LEU A 715 -34.13 -11.74 -13.20
N TYR A 716 -33.96 -11.61 -14.52
CA TYR A 716 -32.85 -12.20 -15.26
C TYR A 716 -31.89 -11.14 -15.80
N LEU A 717 -30.59 -11.35 -15.56
CA LEU A 717 -29.53 -10.42 -15.90
C LEU A 717 -28.52 -11.11 -16.83
N LEU A 718 -28.17 -10.48 -17.95
CA LEU A 718 -27.16 -10.95 -18.89
C LEU A 718 -25.99 -9.97 -18.90
N ILE A 719 -24.83 -10.39 -18.39
CA ILE A 719 -23.65 -9.54 -18.23
C ILE A 719 -22.51 -10.09 -19.07
N ARG A 720 -21.93 -9.28 -19.94
CA ARG A 720 -20.78 -9.61 -20.78
C ARG A 720 -19.60 -8.69 -20.45
N PRO A 721 -18.66 -9.13 -19.61
CA PRO A 721 -17.41 -8.41 -19.39
C PRO A 721 -16.45 -8.57 -20.57
N LYS A 722 -15.63 -7.54 -20.80
CA LYS A 722 -14.55 -7.52 -21.78
C LYS A 722 -13.34 -6.79 -21.22
N ILE A 723 -12.17 -7.41 -21.24
CA ILE A 723 -10.92 -6.79 -20.82
C ILE A 723 -10.41 -5.88 -21.94
N ILE A 724 -10.10 -4.62 -21.60
CA ILE A 724 -9.50 -3.64 -22.50
C ILE A 724 -8.15 -3.23 -21.94
N ILE A 725 -7.09 -3.64 -22.60
CA ILE A 725 -5.73 -3.23 -22.24
C ILE A 725 -5.46 -1.88 -22.91
N ARG A 726 -5.45 -0.79 -22.12
CA ARG A 726 -5.04 0.54 -22.57
C ARG A 726 -3.56 0.77 -22.20
N ARG A 727 -2.76 1.15 -23.20
CA ARG A 727 -1.38 1.62 -22.96
C ARG A 727 -1.45 2.98 -22.23
N PRO A 728 -0.47 3.32 -21.38
CA PRO A 728 -0.26 4.72 -21.05
C PRO A 728 -0.02 5.49 -22.36
N LEU A 729 -0.68 6.64 -22.54
CA LEU A 729 -0.14 7.64 -23.44
C LEU A 729 1.24 8.01 -22.89
N SER A 730 2.27 7.87 -23.71
CA SER A 730 3.59 8.39 -23.35
C SER A 730 3.44 9.86 -22.99
N LEU A 731 4.03 10.28 -21.87
CA LEU A 731 4.14 11.70 -21.52
C LEU A 731 4.87 12.52 -22.61
N THR A 732 5.48 11.87 -23.60
CA THR A 732 6.08 12.52 -24.78
C THR A 732 5.09 12.89 -25.90
N ASP A 733 3.85 12.43 -25.88
CA ASP A 733 2.86 12.71 -26.95
C ASP A 733 2.01 13.98 -26.69
N SER A 734 2.39 14.79 -25.70
CA SER A 734 1.76 16.10 -25.42
C SER A 734 2.43 17.26 -26.17
N GLN A 735 2.73 17.07 -27.45
CA GLN A 735 2.91 18.17 -28.39
C GLN A 735 1.73 18.09 -29.37
N PRO A 736 0.83 19.08 -29.44
CA PRO A 736 -0.10 19.15 -30.55
C PRO A 736 0.76 19.36 -31.80
N THR A 737 0.94 18.30 -32.59
CA THR A 737 1.49 18.44 -33.92
C THR A 737 0.54 19.31 -34.70
N ALA A 738 0.94 20.57 -34.84
CA ALA A 738 0.39 21.49 -35.80
C ALA A 738 0.25 20.73 -37.12
N THR A 739 -0.94 20.76 -37.70
CA THR A 739 -1.20 20.29 -39.05
C THR A 739 -0.42 21.17 -40.02
N PRO A 740 0.32 20.58 -40.98
CA PRO A 740 0.25 21.16 -42.32
C PRO A 740 0.41 20.12 -43.45
N PRO A 741 0.21 20.55 -44.70
CA PRO A 741 -1.05 20.83 -45.38
C PRO A 741 -1.72 19.57 -45.98
#